data_AF-A0A8H5D3A9-F1
#
_entry.id   AF-A0A8H5D3A9-F1
#
_cell.length_a   1.000
_cell.length_b   1.000
_cell.length_c   1.000
_cell.angle_alpha   90.00
_cell.angle_beta   90.00
_cell.angle_gamma   90.00
#
_symmetry.space_group_name_H-M   'P 1'
#
loop_
_entity.id
_entity.type
_entity.pdbx_description
1 polymer ?
#
loop_
_entity_poly.entity_id
_entity_poly.type
_entity_poly.pdbx_seq_one_letter_code
_entity_poly.pdbx_strand_id
1 'polypeptide(L)'
;MPPSFELAVTVRHILQLFSMDNSEDDLARAIFLSLQESNSFNKPSDSVDDDAQFQEELKQAIEASCSTTLETPPLQRDNNSFLSERAQLEKERLERQRKLRKAQNLPPSDEESHIESDSDEDAEGPIAKRQRRSLPNPSTNHQTTASSTSTPGAKLKGGPFFWDGEWRPTATRGVEPRKDKKPTFRLSEILGDELCFAIISTFSEQNSWIYSFFPSVPVILVASPGEDGRAGVKNIFPKWIRTAPTLPNGMGCMHMKFMLLFYKTGRLRVVVSTANLIEYDWRDIENAVWLQDILPLSRKTTFDERHNESFQYVMKRVLDGVNVKTALNIMLKQGHPDLPIQSTQELCTSFDWSRVKAHLVPSFAGKGWPKVLQNGHPRLMKAVRNMGLRTGKGPNAKKVQLEYQGSSLGQYTTQWMNEFYHSVRGESAEDWLDTPKARRAKLPYPTDVKVVFPSFLTVRGSQYGEAGGSNIFCTRKQWEVKNFPRALFFDSNSKAGKTLMHTKMMVCTVSSNVKPPTFGERGQKDNIINVDTDSDDSDSDNTAEDEIEVVESHVGWAYLGSHNFTPSAWGYLSGSAFNPVLNTRNYELGVVFPLKDMSEANETACFERPPRHYGPNDLPWIREESIYAVQWGLKAPTHPL
;
A
#
# COMPACT_ATOMS: atom_id res chain seq x y z
N MET A 1 46.08 -7.20 22.42
CA MET A 1 45.26 -8.09 21.56
C MET A 1 45.18 -7.47 20.18
N PRO A 2 45.34 -8.22 19.07
CA PRO A 2 45.41 -7.62 17.75
C PRO A 2 44.01 -7.27 17.21
N PRO A 3 43.88 -6.33 16.25
CA PRO A 3 42.61 -5.78 15.75
C PRO A 3 41.81 -6.74 14.84
N SER A 4 42.25 -8.00 14.70
CA SER A 4 41.67 -8.97 13.76
C SER A 4 40.43 -9.68 14.29
N PHE A 5 40.19 -9.68 15.61
CA PHE A 5 39.06 -10.39 16.22
C PHE A 5 37.73 -9.63 16.05
N GLU A 6 37.77 -8.30 16.10
CA GLU A 6 36.56 -7.47 15.95
C GLU A 6 36.01 -7.52 14.53
N LEU A 7 36.91 -7.50 13.51
CA LEU A 7 36.52 -7.62 12.11
C LEU A 7 35.93 -9.00 11.78
N ALA A 8 36.47 -10.07 12.36
CA ALA A 8 35.99 -11.43 12.14
C ALA A 8 34.62 -11.68 12.76
N VAL A 9 34.33 -11.09 13.93
CA VAL A 9 33.02 -11.16 14.58
C VAL A 9 31.99 -10.34 13.79
N THR A 10 32.34 -9.14 13.31
CA THR A 10 31.47 -8.34 12.45
C THR A 10 31.16 -9.03 11.13
N VAL A 11 32.15 -9.64 10.47
CA VAL A 11 31.94 -10.39 9.22
C VAL A 11 31.10 -11.65 9.43
N ARG A 12 31.30 -12.40 10.53
CA ARG A 12 30.41 -13.54 10.88
C ARG A 12 28.98 -13.10 11.16
N HIS A 13 28.78 -12.00 11.88
CA HIS A 13 27.43 -11.46 12.14
C HIS A 13 26.75 -11.00 10.84
N ILE A 14 27.50 -10.36 9.94
CA ILE A 14 27.02 -9.94 8.62
C ILE A 14 26.65 -11.15 7.76
N LEU A 15 27.46 -12.21 7.75
CA LEU A 15 27.19 -13.45 6.99
C LEU A 15 25.99 -14.23 7.56
N GLN A 16 25.79 -14.21 8.88
CA GLN A 16 24.63 -14.83 9.53
C GLN A 16 23.33 -14.02 9.27
N LEU A 17 23.44 -12.70 9.06
CA LEU A 17 22.33 -11.82 8.63
C LEU A 17 22.02 -11.95 7.13
N PHE A 18 23.00 -12.27 6.28
CA PHE A 18 22.77 -12.62 4.87
C PHE A 18 21.97 -13.93 4.70
N SER A 19 21.91 -14.77 5.73
CA SER A 19 21.08 -15.99 5.74
C SER A 19 19.63 -15.75 6.21
N MET A 20 19.24 -14.51 6.56
CA MET A 20 17.87 -14.14 6.95
C MET A 20 17.09 -13.48 5.80
N ASP A 21 17.27 -13.97 4.57
CA ASP A 21 16.46 -13.56 3.43
C ASP A 21 15.10 -14.28 3.51
N ASN A 22 14.16 -13.67 4.24
CA ASN A 22 12.79 -14.17 4.43
C ASN A 22 11.88 -13.85 3.24
N SER A 23 12.39 -13.45 2.08
CA SER A 23 11.55 -13.02 0.95
C SER A 23 10.57 -14.11 0.48
N GLU A 24 10.97 -15.38 0.53
CA GLU A 24 10.07 -16.52 0.27
C GLU A 24 9.06 -16.74 1.41
N ASP A 25 9.47 -16.57 2.67
CA ASP A 25 8.61 -16.70 3.85
C ASP A 25 7.59 -15.55 3.94
N ASP A 26 7.96 -14.33 3.56
CA ASP A 26 7.09 -13.16 3.56
C ASP A 26 6.12 -13.19 2.37
N LEU A 27 6.54 -13.76 1.23
CA LEU A 27 5.64 -14.10 0.12
C LEU A 27 4.66 -15.21 0.54
N ALA A 28 5.14 -16.25 1.22
CA ALA A 28 4.30 -17.31 1.78
C ALA A 28 3.34 -16.79 2.86
N ARG A 29 3.75 -15.81 3.69
CA ARG A 29 2.88 -15.11 4.64
C ARG A 29 1.83 -14.25 3.93
N ALA A 30 2.20 -13.50 2.90
CA ALA A 30 1.24 -12.73 2.08
C ALA A 30 0.19 -13.63 1.42
N ILE A 31 0.63 -14.81 0.95
CA ILE A 31 -0.22 -15.90 0.45
C ILE A 31 -1.12 -16.45 1.56
N PHE A 32 -0.58 -16.76 2.73
CA PHE A 32 -1.32 -17.35 3.86
C PHE A 32 -2.39 -16.39 4.40
N LEU A 33 -2.07 -15.10 4.52
CA LEU A 33 -3.03 -14.07 4.95
C LEU A 33 -4.12 -13.84 3.89
N SER A 34 -3.77 -13.86 2.60
CA SER A 34 -4.75 -13.80 1.50
C SER A 34 -5.65 -15.05 1.45
N LEU A 35 -5.11 -16.23 1.79
CA LEU A 35 -5.89 -17.46 1.90
C LEU A 35 -6.77 -17.50 3.17
N GLN A 36 -6.32 -16.91 4.28
CA GLN A 36 -7.15 -16.71 5.47
C GLN A 36 -8.35 -15.79 5.19
N GLU A 37 -8.18 -14.73 4.38
CA GLU A 37 -9.30 -13.89 3.91
C GLU A 37 -10.39 -14.71 3.17
N SER A 38 -10.04 -15.86 2.60
CA SER A 38 -10.96 -16.76 1.87
C SER A 38 -11.55 -17.93 2.70
N ASN A 39 -10.99 -18.22 3.88
CA ASN A 39 -11.31 -19.40 4.70
C ASN A 39 -11.73 -19.11 6.16
N SER A 40 -11.59 -17.89 6.67
CA SER A 40 -11.97 -17.56 8.06
C SER A 40 -13.46 -17.21 8.21
N PHE A 41 -14.34 -18.15 7.91
CA PHE A 41 -15.74 -18.17 8.37
C PHE A 41 -16.08 -19.58 8.84
N ASN A 42 -15.41 -20.04 9.91
CA ASN A 42 -15.76 -21.26 10.64
C ASN A 42 -14.98 -21.31 11.95
N LYS A 43 -15.36 -20.46 12.92
CA LYS A 43 -15.23 -20.73 14.37
C LYS A 43 -15.95 -19.64 15.17
N PRO A 44 -16.81 -20.01 16.13
CA PRO A 44 -17.60 -19.05 16.91
C PRO A 44 -16.76 -18.46 18.04
N SER A 45 -16.89 -17.15 18.27
CA SER A 45 -16.48 -16.46 19.50
C SER A 45 -17.65 -15.62 19.99
N ASP A 46 -17.92 -15.69 21.30
CA ASP A 46 -19.14 -15.22 21.95
C ASP A 46 -19.37 -13.69 21.95
N SER A 47 -20.66 -13.32 21.93
CA SER A 47 -21.30 -12.00 22.16
C SER A 47 -21.27 -10.99 20.98
N VAL A 48 -22.35 -10.35 20.50
CA VAL A 48 -23.78 -10.27 20.82
C VAL A 48 -24.57 -10.09 19.50
N ASP A 49 -25.59 -10.93 19.31
CA ASP A 49 -26.77 -10.95 18.40
C ASP A 49 -26.66 -10.57 16.89
N ASP A 50 -25.93 -9.54 16.47
CA ASP A 50 -25.93 -9.10 15.06
C ASP A 50 -24.94 -9.84 14.16
N ASP A 51 -23.77 -10.23 14.71
CA ASP A 51 -22.77 -11.02 14.00
C ASP A 51 -23.27 -12.46 13.76
N ALA A 52 -24.06 -13.00 14.68
CA ALA A 52 -24.66 -14.33 14.55
C ALA A 52 -25.70 -14.39 13.43
N GLN A 53 -26.53 -13.34 13.28
CA GLN A 53 -27.55 -13.30 12.22
C GLN A 53 -26.93 -13.15 10.83
N PHE A 54 -25.86 -12.36 10.68
CA PHE A 54 -25.12 -12.27 9.42
C PHE A 54 -24.41 -13.58 9.06
N GLN A 55 -23.81 -14.26 10.04
CA GLN A 55 -23.23 -15.60 9.84
C GLN A 55 -24.31 -16.64 9.50
N GLU A 56 -25.48 -16.55 10.11
CA GLU A 56 -26.59 -17.48 9.91
C GLU A 56 -27.25 -17.28 8.54
N GLU A 57 -27.46 -16.04 8.09
CA GLU A 57 -27.92 -15.75 6.72
C GLU A 57 -26.91 -16.22 5.66
N LEU A 58 -25.60 -16.07 5.95
CA LEU A 58 -24.52 -16.58 5.09
C LEU A 58 -24.49 -18.11 5.07
N LYS A 59 -24.72 -18.77 6.22
CA LYS A 59 -24.79 -20.22 6.35
C LYS A 59 -26.03 -20.80 5.68
N GLN A 60 -27.19 -20.16 5.81
CA GLN A 60 -28.43 -20.54 5.13
C GLN A 60 -28.31 -20.41 3.61
N ALA A 61 -27.59 -19.40 3.11
CA ALA A 61 -27.27 -19.27 1.69
C ALA A 61 -26.34 -20.39 1.17
N ILE A 62 -25.48 -20.93 2.04
CA ILE A 62 -24.58 -22.07 1.73
C ILE A 62 -25.35 -23.40 1.82
N GLU A 63 -26.19 -23.59 2.83
CA GLU A 63 -26.98 -24.82 3.01
C GLU A 63 -28.07 -24.97 1.95
N ALA A 64 -28.68 -23.86 1.50
CA ALA A 64 -29.60 -23.84 0.36
C ALA A 64 -28.91 -24.18 -0.98
N SER A 65 -27.58 -24.20 -1.04
CA SER A 65 -26.78 -24.60 -2.21
C SER A 65 -26.39 -26.08 -2.22
N CYS A 66 -26.67 -26.84 -1.15
CA CYS A 66 -26.15 -28.21 -0.98
C CYS A 66 -27.23 -29.31 -0.88
N SER A 67 -28.51 -29.01 -1.05
CA SER A 67 -29.56 -30.04 -1.02
C SER A 67 -29.84 -30.64 -2.40
N THR A 68 -29.08 -31.67 -2.75
CA THR A 68 -29.56 -32.80 -3.59
C THR A 68 -28.81 -34.08 -3.18
N THR A 69 -29.42 -34.85 -2.25
CA THR A 69 -29.40 -36.32 -2.01
C THR A 69 -28.11 -37.11 -2.33
N LEU A 70 -27.48 -37.91 -1.43
CA LEU A 70 -27.96 -39.11 -0.71
C LEU A 70 -27.02 -39.50 0.49
N GLU A 71 -27.48 -40.50 1.26
CA GLU A 71 -27.21 -40.90 2.67
C GLU A 71 -25.84 -41.57 3.05
N THR A 72 -25.58 -41.53 4.37
CA THR A 72 -24.52 -42.02 5.34
C THR A 72 -24.05 -43.51 5.29
N PRO A 73 -22.96 -44.01 5.98
CA PRO A 73 -22.58 -43.80 7.42
C PRO A 73 -21.05 -43.79 7.81
N PRO A 74 -20.67 -43.66 9.11
CA PRO A 74 -19.42 -42.98 9.53
C PRO A 74 -18.28 -43.92 9.98
N LEU A 75 -17.02 -43.44 9.91
CA LEU A 75 -15.85 -44.08 10.54
C LEU A 75 -14.95 -43.07 11.29
N GLN A 76 -14.40 -43.58 12.39
CA GLN A 76 -13.76 -42.94 13.53
C GLN A 76 -12.43 -42.22 13.21
N ARG A 77 -12.13 -41.18 14.01
CA ARG A 77 -10.84 -40.45 14.03
C ARG A 77 -9.83 -41.16 14.93
N ASP A 78 -8.69 -41.55 14.37
CA ASP A 78 -7.47 -41.86 15.12
C ASP A 78 -6.38 -40.81 14.85
N ASN A 79 -5.76 -40.33 15.93
CA ASN A 79 -5.05 -39.04 15.98
C ASN A 79 -3.52 -39.17 16.10
N ASN A 80 -2.91 -40.23 15.56
CA ASN A 80 -1.46 -40.50 15.74
C ASN A 80 -0.62 -40.60 14.44
N SER A 81 -1.14 -40.20 13.27
CA SER A 81 -0.38 -40.30 12.01
C SER A 81 0.60 -39.14 11.73
N PHE A 82 0.45 -38.00 12.41
CA PHE A 82 1.07 -36.72 11.98
C PHE A 82 2.57 -36.57 12.30
N LEU A 83 3.08 -37.30 13.30
CA LEU A 83 4.49 -37.20 13.71
C LEU A 83 5.43 -38.09 12.87
N SER A 84 4.92 -39.21 12.35
CA SER A 84 5.72 -40.10 11.49
C SER A 84 5.93 -39.52 10.09
N GLU A 85 4.91 -38.84 9.54
CA GLU A 85 4.96 -38.20 8.22
C GLU A 85 5.95 -37.03 8.19
N ARG A 86 6.03 -36.23 9.28
CA ARG A 86 6.97 -35.10 9.39
C ARG A 86 8.43 -35.56 9.45
N ALA A 87 8.72 -36.65 10.18
CA ALA A 87 10.05 -37.24 10.26
C ALA A 87 10.48 -37.88 8.92
N GLN A 88 9.53 -38.46 8.19
CA GLN A 88 9.80 -39.07 6.88
C GLN A 88 10.10 -38.01 5.80
N LEU A 89 9.35 -36.89 5.82
CA LEU A 89 9.57 -35.76 4.92
C LEU A 89 10.91 -35.03 5.21
N GLU A 90 11.32 -34.95 6.47
CA GLU A 90 12.61 -34.37 6.86
C GLU A 90 13.80 -35.25 6.45
N LYS A 91 13.65 -36.57 6.59
CA LYS A 91 14.63 -37.54 6.08
C LYS A 91 14.74 -37.49 4.56
N GLU A 92 13.62 -37.38 3.86
CA GLU A 92 13.59 -37.28 2.39
C GLU A 92 14.18 -35.95 1.89
N ARG A 93 13.99 -34.85 2.65
CA ARG A 93 14.62 -33.55 2.38
C ARG A 93 16.14 -33.62 2.49
N LEU A 94 16.66 -34.24 3.54
CA LEU A 94 18.11 -34.41 3.75
C LEU A 94 18.73 -35.30 2.66
N GLU A 95 18.02 -36.34 2.22
CA GLU A 95 18.49 -37.23 1.17
C GLU A 95 18.52 -36.56 -0.21
N ARG A 96 17.52 -35.71 -0.52
CA ARG A 96 17.52 -34.89 -1.75
C ARG A 96 18.63 -33.86 -1.73
N GLN A 97 18.92 -33.26 -0.58
CA GLN A 97 20.02 -32.30 -0.41
C GLN A 97 21.38 -32.97 -0.58
N ARG A 98 21.56 -34.20 -0.07
CA ARG A 98 22.76 -35.02 -0.29
C ARG A 98 22.94 -35.39 -1.77
N LYS A 99 21.88 -35.80 -2.47
CA LYS A 99 21.94 -36.11 -3.91
C LYS A 99 22.27 -34.89 -4.78
N LEU A 100 21.71 -33.72 -4.45
CA LEU A 100 21.99 -32.45 -5.15
C LEU A 100 23.43 -31.99 -4.99
N ARG A 101 24.00 -32.08 -3.78
CA ARG A 101 25.42 -31.74 -3.56
C ARG A 101 26.37 -32.71 -4.26
N LYS A 102 26.04 -34.01 -4.26
CA LYS A 102 26.80 -35.04 -4.98
C LYS A 102 26.74 -34.86 -6.50
N ALA A 103 25.62 -34.35 -7.02
CA ALA A 103 25.45 -34.01 -8.43
C ALA A 103 26.18 -32.72 -8.84
N GLN A 104 26.53 -31.85 -7.87
CA GLN A 104 27.18 -30.55 -8.10
C GLN A 104 28.68 -30.54 -7.74
N ASN A 105 29.26 -31.71 -7.39
CA ASN A 105 30.66 -31.84 -6.95
C ASN A 105 31.07 -30.82 -5.85
N LEU A 106 30.15 -30.52 -4.93
CA LEU A 106 30.39 -29.62 -3.81
C LEU A 106 30.93 -30.42 -2.60
N PRO A 107 31.89 -29.88 -1.83
CA PRO A 107 32.40 -30.54 -0.62
C PRO A 107 31.30 -30.67 0.46
N PRO A 108 31.41 -31.65 1.37
CA PRO A 108 30.47 -31.83 2.47
C PRO A 108 30.53 -30.63 3.44
N SER A 109 29.43 -30.37 4.15
CA SER A 109 29.37 -29.30 5.16
C SER A 109 29.97 -29.73 6.49
N ASP A 110 30.46 -28.76 7.27
CA ASP A 110 31.10 -28.91 8.59
C ASP A 110 30.27 -29.63 9.69
N GLU A 111 29.04 -30.06 9.41
CA GLU A 111 28.24 -30.93 10.29
C GLU A 111 28.46 -32.44 10.03
N GLU A 112 29.24 -32.82 9.01
CA GLU A 112 29.54 -34.23 8.67
C GLU A 112 30.91 -34.74 9.17
N SER A 113 31.68 -33.96 9.93
CA SER A 113 33.05 -34.35 10.34
C SER A 113 33.16 -35.17 11.64
N HIS A 114 32.11 -35.90 12.06
CA HIS A 114 32.18 -36.72 13.27
C HIS A 114 31.93 -38.22 13.08
N ILE A 115 31.88 -38.72 11.85
CA ILE A 115 31.81 -40.15 11.60
C ILE A 115 32.69 -40.49 10.40
N GLU A 116 33.73 -41.28 10.67
CA GLU A 116 34.61 -42.04 9.74
C GLU A 116 35.93 -41.40 9.29
N SER A 117 36.98 -41.81 10.02
CA SER A 117 38.40 -41.95 9.63
C SER A 117 38.61 -43.11 8.65
N ASP A 118 39.46 -42.95 7.62
CA ASP A 118 40.83 -43.54 7.50
C ASP A 118 41.38 -43.49 6.05
N SER A 119 42.72 -43.38 5.93
CA SER A 119 43.63 -43.67 4.79
C SER A 119 43.83 -42.68 3.59
N ASP A 120 45.02 -42.06 3.62
CA ASP A 120 46.14 -41.99 2.64
C ASP A 120 46.14 -41.21 1.29
N GLU A 121 47.10 -40.26 1.29
CA GLU A 121 48.19 -39.92 0.33
C GLU A 121 47.99 -39.19 -1.04
N ASP A 122 48.68 -38.02 -1.09
CA ASP A 122 49.54 -37.41 -2.13
C ASP A 122 49.05 -36.97 -3.54
N ALA A 123 49.22 -35.66 -3.84
CA ALA A 123 50.32 -35.13 -4.68
C ALA A 123 50.10 -33.67 -5.20
N GLU A 124 51.23 -32.98 -5.41
CA GLU A 124 51.49 -31.56 -5.71
C GLU A 124 50.85 -30.94 -6.99
N GLY A 125 50.59 -29.62 -7.04
CA GLY A 125 51.47 -28.65 -7.73
C GLY A 125 50.71 -27.74 -8.77
N PRO A 126 51.34 -26.73 -9.43
CA PRO A 126 51.16 -25.31 -9.04
C PRO A 126 50.81 -24.25 -10.15
N ILE A 127 50.35 -23.06 -9.68
CA ILE A 127 50.67 -21.63 -10.04
C ILE A 127 50.69 -21.11 -11.51
N ALA A 128 49.97 -19.99 -11.79
CA ALA A 128 50.44 -18.72 -12.45
C ALA A 128 49.25 -17.73 -12.66
N LYS A 129 49.15 -16.47 -12.17
CA LYS A 129 49.87 -15.17 -12.29
C LYS A 129 49.76 -14.39 -13.63
N ARG A 130 49.31 -13.11 -13.49
CA ARG A 130 49.55 -11.86 -14.29
C ARG A 130 48.71 -11.66 -15.58
N GLN A 131 48.34 -10.45 -16.05
CA GLN A 131 48.78 -9.07 -15.78
C GLN A 131 47.79 -8.00 -16.33
N ARG A 132 47.83 -6.79 -15.73
CA ARG A 132 47.25 -5.49 -16.17
C ARG A 132 48.15 -4.76 -17.19
N ARG A 133 47.55 -3.85 -18.00
CA ARG A 133 48.06 -2.51 -18.47
C ARG A 133 47.07 -1.95 -19.52
N SER A 134 46.46 -0.75 -19.49
CA SER A 134 46.82 0.68 -19.29
C SER A 134 46.71 1.49 -20.60
N LEU A 135 46.01 2.63 -20.54
CA LEU A 135 45.66 3.63 -21.58
C LEU A 135 46.85 4.31 -22.28
N PRO A 136 46.58 5.03 -23.40
CA PRO A 136 46.90 6.47 -23.44
C PRO A 136 45.92 7.37 -24.25
N ASN A 137 45.94 8.68 -23.93
CA ASN A 137 45.52 9.87 -24.71
C ASN A 137 46.79 10.75 -24.89
N PRO A 138 46.88 11.87 -25.69
CA PRO A 138 45.86 12.88 -26.09
C PRO A 138 45.98 13.37 -27.59
N SER A 139 45.18 14.27 -28.20
CA SER A 139 45.06 15.73 -27.99
C SER A 139 44.31 16.47 -29.17
N THR A 140 43.63 17.59 -28.83
CA THR A 140 43.35 18.89 -29.52
C THR A 140 42.58 19.11 -30.87
N ASN A 141 41.46 19.86 -30.72
CA ASN A 141 40.95 21.09 -31.38
C ASN A 141 40.59 21.22 -32.89
N HIS A 142 39.34 21.62 -33.16
CA HIS A 142 38.98 22.85 -33.92
C HIS A 142 37.53 23.32 -33.65
N GLN A 143 37.35 24.65 -33.56
CA GLN A 143 36.09 25.39 -33.36
C GLN A 143 35.42 25.79 -34.69
N THR A 144 34.08 25.85 -34.72
CA THR A 144 33.29 26.91 -35.38
C THR A 144 31.89 27.05 -34.77
N THR A 145 31.56 28.29 -34.41
CA THR A 145 30.34 28.95 -33.88
C THR A 145 29.20 29.07 -34.94
N ALA A 146 27.90 29.30 -34.68
CA ALA A 146 27.02 29.39 -33.50
C ALA A 146 25.54 29.48 -33.97
N SER A 147 24.59 29.00 -33.18
CA SER A 147 23.25 29.63 -33.01
C SER A 147 22.65 29.16 -31.68
N SER A 148 22.20 30.12 -30.88
CA SER A 148 22.10 30.11 -29.42
C SER A 148 20.88 29.39 -28.84
N THR A 149 21.13 28.32 -28.08
CA THR A 149 20.29 27.84 -26.98
C THR A 149 21.18 27.90 -25.73
N SER A 150 21.04 28.92 -24.88
CA SER A 150 21.85 29.07 -23.66
C SER A 150 21.25 28.29 -22.49
N THR A 151 21.57 26.99 -22.47
CA THR A 151 22.30 26.18 -21.47
C THR A 151 22.53 26.66 -20.00
N PRO A 152 23.12 25.82 -19.11
CA PRO A 152 22.54 25.43 -17.83
C PRO A 152 23.25 26.07 -16.64
N GLY A 153 22.51 26.79 -15.81
CA GLY A 153 23.01 27.31 -14.54
C GLY A 153 23.16 26.19 -13.51
N ALA A 154 24.37 26.07 -12.94
CA ALA A 154 24.73 25.37 -11.71
C ALA A 154 23.79 24.24 -11.25
N LYS A 155 24.23 22.98 -11.37
CA LYS A 155 23.67 21.90 -10.53
C LYS A 155 23.86 22.31 -9.07
N LEU A 156 22.82 22.86 -8.45
CA LEU A 156 22.66 22.79 -7.01
C LEU A 156 22.86 21.32 -6.65
N LYS A 157 23.83 21.04 -5.78
CA LYS A 157 23.97 19.72 -5.16
C LYS A 157 22.72 19.52 -4.31
N GLY A 158 21.72 18.85 -4.87
CA GLY A 158 20.41 18.66 -4.28
C GLY A 158 19.40 18.48 -5.41
N GLY A 159 18.67 17.36 -5.43
CA GLY A 159 17.59 17.14 -6.39
C GLY A 159 16.49 18.22 -6.31
N PRO A 160 15.50 18.19 -7.20
CA PRO A 160 14.39 19.14 -7.17
C PRO A 160 13.66 19.10 -5.82
N PHE A 161 13.18 20.28 -5.40
CA PHE A 161 12.31 20.45 -4.23
C PHE A 161 10.84 20.41 -4.66
N PHE A 162 9.98 19.85 -3.81
CA PHE A 162 8.57 19.60 -4.09
C PHE A 162 7.68 20.28 -3.05
N TRP A 163 7.74 21.62 -2.98
CA TRP A 163 7.04 22.40 -1.94
C TRP A 163 5.52 22.31 -1.99
N ASP A 164 4.96 22.15 -3.19
CA ASP A 164 3.51 22.10 -3.41
C ASP A 164 2.99 20.66 -3.54
N GLY A 165 3.86 19.69 -3.26
CA GLY A 165 3.59 18.27 -3.41
C GLY A 165 3.60 17.83 -4.87
N GLU A 166 3.98 16.58 -5.12
CA GLU A 166 3.91 16.01 -6.45
C GLU A 166 3.53 14.54 -6.41
N TRP A 167 2.73 14.17 -7.40
CA TRP A 167 2.36 12.80 -7.69
C TRP A 167 3.10 12.34 -8.93
N ARG A 168 3.82 11.21 -8.86
CA ARG A 168 4.33 10.53 -10.06
C ARG A 168 4.28 9.00 -9.95
N PRO A 169 4.15 8.31 -11.09
CA PRO A 169 4.50 6.90 -11.19
C PRO A 169 5.99 6.67 -10.89
N THR A 170 6.35 5.44 -10.49
CA THR A 170 7.75 5.03 -10.37
C THR A 170 8.36 4.71 -11.73
N ALA A 171 9.69 4.82 -11.84
CA ALA A 171 10.40 4.34 -13.02
C ALA A 171 10.30 2.81 -13.06
N THR A 172 9.90 2.26 -14.20
CA THR A 172 9.74 0.81 -14.39
C THR A 172 10.59 0.36 -15.56
N ARG A 173 11.52 -0.55 -15.28
CA ARG A 173 12.37 -1.21 -16.26
C ARG A 173 11.49 -1.84 -17.33
N GLY A 174 11.90 -1.68 -18.60
CA GLY A 174 11.20 -2.23 -19.77
C GLY A 174 10.19 -1.26 -20.39
N VAL A 175 9.75 -0.23 -19.65
CA VAL A 175 8.83 0.81 -20.14
C VAL A 175 9.34 2.22 -19.82
N GLU A 176 10.66 2.39 -19.81
CA GLU A 176 11.33 3.68 -19.60
C GLU A 176 12.05 4.15 -20.90
N PRO A 177 11.78 5.37 -21.40
CA PRO A 177 10.78 6.32 -20.90
C PRO A 177 9.35 5.78 -21.07
N ARG A 178 8.44 6.24 -20.22
CA ARG A 178 7.02 5.89 -20.30
C ARG A 178 6.45 6.21 -21.68
N LYS A 179 5.51 5.40 -22.16
CA LYS A 179 4.77 5.65 -23.41
C LYS A 179 4.04 6.99 -23.42
N ASP A 180 3.47 7.40 -22.27
CA ASP A 180 2.83 8.73 -22.08
C ASP A 180 3.84 9.88 -21.86
N LYS A 181 5.14 9.58 -21.81
CA LYS A 181 6.26 10.51 -21.59
C LYS A 181 6.21 11.28 -20.27
N LYS A 182 5.39 10.87 -19.30
CA LYS A 182 5.33 11.52 -17.99
C LYS A 182 6.62 11.30 -17.20
N PRO A 183 7.03 12.25 -16.35
CA PRO A 183 8.15 12.05 -15.46
C PRO A 183 7.82 10.97 -14.44
N THR A 184 8.85 10.26 -14.00
CA THR A 184 8.77 9.21 -12.99
C THR A 184 9.61 9.56 -11.77
N PHE A 185 9.40 8.85 -10.66
CA PHE A 185 10.34 8.82 -9.55
C PHE A 185 11.14 7.52 -9.50
N ARG A 186 12.45 7.64 -9.28
CA ARG A 186 13.29 6.56 -8.76
C ARG A 186 13.42 6.68 -7.25
N LEU A 187 13.58 5.55 -6.55
CA LEU A 187 13.80 5.57 -5.10
C LEU A 187 14.98 6.46 -4.70
N SER A 188 16.09 6.39 -5.43
CA SER A 188 17.28 7.22 -5.19
C SER A 188 16.99 8.73 -5.26
N GLU A 189 16.08 9.16 -6.13
CA GLU A 189 15.70 10.57 -6.27
C GLU A 189 14.78 11.02 -5.13
N ILE A 190 13.91 10.13 -4.65
CA ILE A 190 13.04 10.37 -3.50
C ILE A 190 13.88 10.54 -2.23
N LEU A 191 14.83 9.62 -2.01
CA LEU A 191 15.72 9.64 -0.85
C LEU A 191 16.65 10.84 -0.86
N GLY A 192 17.20 11.18 -2.03
CA GLY A 192 18.15 12.28 -2.18
C GLY A 192 19.43 12.09 -1.36
N ASP A 193 20.16 13.19 -1.20
CA ASP A 193 21.40 13.23 -0.41
C ASP A 193 21.15 13.89 0.96
N GLU A 194 22.12 13.75 1.87
CA GLU A 194 22.14 14.48 3.17
C GLU A 194 21.01 14.16 4.16
N LEU A 195 20.44 12.96 4.08
CA LEU A 195 19.57 12.44 5.12
C LEU A 195 20.30 12.36 6.47
N CYS A 196 19.61 12.77 7.54
CA CYS A 196 20.09 12.68 8.91
C CYS A 196 19.22 11.77 9.80
N PHE A 197 17.97 11.49 9.38
CA PHE A 197 17.08 10.55 10.06
C PHE A 197 15.97 10.10 9.10
N ALA A 198 15.48 8.87 9.24
CA ALA A 198 14.34 8.39 8.48
C ALA A 198 13.38 7.55 9.33
N ILE A 199 12.07 7.72 9.10
CA ILE A 199 11.03 6.80 9.54
C ILE A 199 10.38 6.25 8.28
N ILE A 200 10.51 4.95 8.03
CA ILE A 200 10.03 4.30 6.81
C ILE A 200 9.07 3.17 7.17
N SER A 201 8.06 2.93 6.35
CA SER A 201 7.07 1.88 6.53
C SER A 201 6.92 1.06 5.26
N THR A 202 6.79 -0.26 5.39
CA THR A 202 6.54 -1.19 4.28
C THR A 202 5.79 -2.43 4.76
N PHE A 203 5.14 -3.13 3.83
CA PHE A 203 4.55 -4.44 4.11
C PHE A 203 5.56 -5.58 3.90
N SER A 204 6.21 -5.60 2.74
CA SER A 204 7.30 -6.53 2.43
C SER A 204 8.64 -5.79 2.42
N GLU A 205 9.68 -6.40 2.99
CA GLU A 205 10.98 -5.77 3.22
C GLU A 205 12.14 -6.65 2.71
N GLN A 206 13.04 -6.08 1.92
CA GLN A 206 14.31 -6.70 1.57
C GLN A 206 15.42 -6.00 2.35
N ASN A 207 15.59 -6.37 3.63
CA ASN A 207 16.37 -5.60 4.59
C ASN A 207 17.81 -5.26 4.13
N SER A 208 18.52 -6.21 3.50
CA SER A 208 19.87 -5.99 2.97
C SER A 208 19.90 -4.92 1.88
N TRP A 209 18.91 -4.93 0.99
CA TRP A 209 18.73 -3.95 -0.07
C TRP A 209 18.36 -2.58 0.50
N ILE A 210 17.41 -2.51 1.45
CA ILE A 210 17.03 -1.25 2.11
C ILE A 210 18.23 -0.65 2.85
N TYR A 211 18.98 -1.48 3.59
CA TYR A 211 20.13 -1.02 4.38
C TYR A 211 21.20 -0.33 3.53
N SER A 212 21.36 -0.77 2.28
CA SER A 212 22.32 -0.16 1.33
C SER A 212 22.07 1.33 1.06
N PHE A 213 20.84 1.82 1.25
CA PHE A 213 20.49 3.24 1.06
C PHE A 213 20.72 4.11 2.29
N PHE A 214 20.84 3.53 3.49
CA PHE A 214 20.99 4.28 4.75
C PHE A 214 22.15 3.77 5.61
N PRO A 215 23.38 3.66 5.06
CA PRO A 215 24.50 3.02 5.77
C PRO A 215 24.93 3.74 7.05
N SER A 216 24.61 5.02 7.21
CA SER A 216 25.02 5.83 8.37
C SER A 216 23.87 6.61 9.03
N VAL A 217 22.67 6.54 8.46
CA VAL A 217 21.49 7.29 8.89
C VAL A 217 20.72 6.44 9.91
N PRO A 218 20.33 7.00 11.07
CA PRO A 218 19.42 6.30 11.97
C PRO A 218 18.05 6.10 11.30
N VAL A 219 17.48 4.90 11.43
CA VAL A 219 16.22 4.54 10.78
C VAL A 219 15.26 3.89 11.78
N ILE A 220 14.00 4.32 11.74
CA ILE A 220 12.87 3.55 12.30
C ILE A 220 12.15 2.86 11.14
N LEU A 221 12.20 1.53 11.09
CA LEU A 221 11.49 0.71 10.11
C LEU A 221 10.19 0.19 10.72
N VAL A 222 9.05 0.69 10.25
CA VAL A 222 7.72 0.18 10.57
C VAL A 222 7.39 -0.97 9.63
N ALA A 223 7.09 -2.14 10.19
CA ALA A 223 6.83 -3.35 9.42
C ALA A 223 5.76 -4.23 10.09
N SER A 224 5.34 -5.30 9.43
CA SER A 224 4.34 -6.23 9.99
C SER A 224 4.85 -6.88 11.30
N PRO A 225 3.95 -7.12 12.29
CA PRO A 225 4.33 -7.87 13.48
C PRO A 225 4.65 -9.34 13.14
N GLY A 226 5.23 -10.05 14.11
CA GLY A 226 5.44 -11.49 14.00
C GLY A 226 4.13 -12.29 14.04
N GLU A 227 4.25 -13.61 14.01
CA GLU A 227 3.10 -14.54 13.96
C GLU A 227 2.15 -14.42 15.16
N ASP A 228 2.64 -13.94 16.31
CA ASP A 228 1.81 -13.70 17.49
C ASP A 228 0.94 -12.44 17.39
N GLY A 229 1.12 -11.63 16.32
CA GLY A 229 0.42 -10.38 16.08
C GLY A 229 0.70 -9.30 17.11
N ARG A 230 1.69 -9.44 17.99
CA ARG A 230 1.95 -8.48 19.05
C ARG A 230 2.76 -7.30 18.54
N ALA A 231 2.46 -6.12 19.07
CA ALA A 231 3.35 -4.97 18.89
C ALA A 231 4.75 -5.32 19.41
N GLY A 232 5.77 -4.88 18.67
CA GLY A 232 7.15 -5.21 18.97
C GLY A 232 8.09 -4.09 18.55
N VAL A 233 9.22 -4.01 19.24
CA VAL A 233 10.34 -3.14 18.88
C VAL A 233 11.64 -3.92 19.02
N LYS A 234 12.48 -3.91 17.99
CA LYS A 234 13.78 -4.61 17.99
C LYS A 234 14.84 -3.81 17.23
N ASN A 235 16.08 -3.85 17.71
CA ASN A 235 17.21 -3.41 16.91
C ASN A 235 17.47 -4.45 15.82
N ILE A 236 17.65 -4.01 14.58
CA ILE A 236 17.90 -4.91 13.44
C ILE A 236 19.24 -4.65 12.76
N PHE A 237 19.72 -3.42 12.79
CA PHE A 237 21.03 -3.01 12.27
C PHE A 237 21.60 -1.87 13.14
N PRO A 238 22.88 -1.50 12.99
CA PRO A 238 23.43 -0.33 13.68
C PRO A 238 22.58 0.92 13.42
N LYS A 239 22.14 1.59 14.50
CA LYS A 239 21.25 2.77 14.47
C LYS A 239 19.87 2.53 13.87
N TRP A 240 19.42 1.28 13.78
CA TRP A 240 18.10 0.94 13.22
C TRP A 240 17.21 0.24 14.23
N ILE A 241 16.00 0.73 14.33
CA ILE A 241 14.94 0.12 15.12
C ILE A 241 13.81 -0.32 14.19
N ARG A 242 13.47 -1.60 14.21
CA ARG A 242 12.23 -2.10 13.62
C ARG A 242 11.12 -2.02 14.66
N THR A 243 9.97 -1.48 14.28
CA THR A 243 8.76 -1.44 15.09
C THR A 243 7.58 -2.03 14.34
N ALA A 244 6.61 -2.56 15.07
CA ALA A 244 5.37 -3.09 14.52
C ALA A 244 4.18 -2.75 15.43
N PRO A 245 2.98 -2.47 14.85
CA PRO A 245 1.74 -2.38 15.61
C PRO A 245 1.26 -3.76 16.08
N THR A 246 0.21 -3.76 16.89
CA THR A 246 -0.55 -4.98 17.23
C THR A 246 -1.54 -5.30 16.11
N LEU A 247 -1.65 -6.56 15.70
CA LEU A 247 -2.77 -7.06 14.91
C LEU A 247 -3.80 -7.68 15.85
N PRO A 248 -5.02 -7.11 15.96
CA PRO A 248 -6.08 -7.70 16.78
C PRO A 248 -6.34 -9.16 16.40
N ASN A 249 -6.26 -10.05 17.39
CA ASN A 249 -6.40 -11.51 17.21
C ASN A 249 -5.39 -12.13 16.22
N GLY A 250 -4.27 -11.46 15.93
CA GLY A 250 -3.28 -11.92 14.95
C GLY A 250 -3.78 -11.91 13.50
N MET A 251 -4.90 -11.25 13.21
CA MET A 251 -5.49 -11.20 11.87
C MET A 251 -5.24 -9.84 11.18
N GLY A 252 -5.19 -9.86 9.85
CA GLY A 252 -4.94 -8.68 9.01
C GLY A 252 -3.46 -8.46 8.72
N CYS A 253 -3.10 -7.26 8.28
CA CYS A 253 -1.71 -6.92 7.94
C CYS A 253 -1.37 -5.45 8.24
N MET A 254 -0.07 -5.16 8.38
CA MET A 254 0.45 -3.80 8.39
C MET A 254 0.88 -3.41 6.97
N HIS A 255 0.01 -2.73 6.24
CA HIS A 255 0.18 -2.51 4.80
C HIS A 255 0.54 -1.06 4.43
N MET A 256 0.72 -0.19 5.43
CA MET A 256 1.13 1.20 5.25
C MET A 256 2.52 1.32 4.63
N LYS A 257 2.64 2.20 3.63
CA LYS A 257 3.88 2.45 2.88
C LYS A 257 4.15 3.95 2.83
N PHE A 258 5.02 4.41 3.71
CA PHE A 258 5.34 5.83 3.83
C PHE A 258 6.81 6.05 4.19
N MET A 259 7.30 7.26 3.96
CA MET A 259 8.61 7.71 4.44
C MET A 259 8.50 9.11 5.00
N LEU A 260 9.06 9.34 6.18
CA LEU A 260 9.40 10.66 6.71
C LEU A 260 10.92 10.76 6.68
N LEU A 261 11.43 11.59 5.77
CA LEU A 261 12.84 11.73 5.47
C LEU A 261 13.31 13.10 5.97
N PHE A 262 14.18 13.12 6.96
CA PHE A 262 14.71 14.33 7.55
C PHE A 262 16.11 14.60 7.02
N TYR A 263 16.34 15.84 6.58
CA TYR A 263 17.60 16.26 5.97
C TYR A 263 18.40 17.14 6.93
N LYS A 264 19.73 17.18 6.76
CA LYS A 264 20.63 18.05 7.55
C LYS A 264 20.26 19.53 7.50
N THR A 265 19.58 19.96 6.43
CA THR A 265 19.03 21.31 6.24
C THR A 265 17.86 21.66 7.19
N GLY A 266 17.31 20.68 7.93
CA GLY A 266 16.09 20.83 8.72
C GLY A 266 14.79 20.57 7.95
N ARG A 267 14.86 20.44 6.61
CA ARG A 267 13.71 20.06 5.77
C ARG A 267 13.23 18.63 6.09
N LEU A 268 11.92 18.45 6.08
CA LEU A 268 11.25 17.16 6.08
C LEU A 268 10.70 16.87 4.68
N ARG A 269 10.87 15.65 4.18
CA ARG A 269 10.10 15.13 3.03
C ARG A 269 9.15 14.05 3.52
N VAL A 270 7.87 14.18 3.20
CA VAL A 270 6.85 13.17 3.46
C VAL A 270 6.56 12.44 2.15
N VAL A 271 6.51 11.12 2.21
CA VAL A 271 6.25 10.24 1.06
C VAL A 271 5.15 9.27 1.43
N VAL A 272 4.14 9.11 0.57
CA VAL A 272 3.15 8.03 0.62
C VAL A 272 3.20 7.31 -0.72
N SER A 273 3.35 5.97 -0.69
CA SER A 273 3.58 5.19 -1.90
C SER A 273 2.76 3.90 -1.92
N THR A 274 2.66 3.28 -3.10
CA THR A 274 2.07 1.94 -3.25
C THR A 274 3.12 0.82 -3.17
N ALA A 275 4.41 1.17 -3.26
CA ALA A 275 5.54 0.25 -3.39
C ALA A 275 5.99 -0.35 -2.07
N ASN A 276 6.20 -1.66 -2.05
CA ASN A 276 6.99 -2.30 -1.00
C ASN A 276 8.47 -1.89 -1.10
N LEU A 277 9.22 -2.01 -0.01
CA LEU A 277 10.67 -1.80 0.02
C LEU A 277 11.42 -3.09 -0.32
N ILE A 278 11.18 -3.56 -1.55
CA ILE A 278 11.90 -4.65 -2.22
C ILE A 278 12.33 -4.17 -3.60
N GLU A 279 13.43 -4.70 -4.15
CA GLU A 279 13.95 -4.23 -5.44
C GLU A 279 12.90 -4.32 -6.56
N TYR A 280 12.12 -5.41 -6.60
CA TYR A 280 11.10 -5.65 -7.62
C TYR A 280 10.07 -4.51 -7.73
N ASP A 281 9.57 -4.00 -6.62
CA ASP A 281 8.54 -2.93 -6.60
C ASP A 281 9.05 -1.58 -7.12
N TRP A 282 10.37 -1.36 -7.09
CA TRP A 282 11.01 -0.14 -7.55
C TRP A 282 11.72 -0.29 -8.91
N ARG A 283 11.77 -1.51 -9.45
CA ARG A 283 12.45 -1.83 -10.71
C ARG A 283 11.51 -2.38 -11.77
N ASP A 284 10.64 -3.31 -11.44
CA ASP A 284 10.03 -4.24 -12.40
C ASP A 284 8.51 -4.10 -12.54
N ILE A 285 7.84 -3.45 -11.59
CA ILE A 285 6.40 -3.22 -11.63
C ILE A 285 6.10 -1.74 -11.38
N GLU A 286 5.06 -1.22 -12.02
CA GLU A 286 4.69 0.18 -11.89
C GLU A 286 4.00 0.42 -10.55
N ASN A 287 4.55 1.35 -9.78
CA ASN A 287 3.98 1.89 -8.56
C ASN A 287 3.76 3.40 -8.72
N ALA A 288 3.17 4.03 -7.72
CA ALA A 288 2.99 5.47 -7.68
C ALA A 288 3.34 6.03 -6.31
N VAL A 289 3.77 7.29 -6.32
CA VAL A 289 4.27 8.00 -5.15
C VAL A 289 3.66 9.40 -5.15
N TRP A 290 3.15 9.80 -3.98
CA TRP A 290 2.97 11.20 -3.63
C TRP A 290 4.07 11.59 -2.66
N LEU A 291 4.72 12.73 -2.90
CA LEU A 291 5.72 13.28 -2.00
C LEU A 291 5.60 14.81 -1.88
N GLN A 292 5.95 15.35 -0.72
CA GLN A 292 5.99 16.79 -0.50
C GLN A 292 7.11 17.17 0.46
N ASP A 293 7.79 18.27 0.15
CA ASP A 293 8.83 18.88 0.98
C ASP A 293 8.23 19.94 1.91
N ILE A 294 8.62 19.89 3.17
CA ILE A 294 8.09 20.70 4.27
C ILE A 294 9.25 21.42 4.95
N LEU A 295 9.15 22.74 5.05
CA LEU A 295 10.15 23.57 5.73
C LEU A 295 9.97 23.52 7.25
N PRO A 296 11.06 23.65 8.02
CA PRO A 296 10.96 23.87 9.45
C PRO A 296 10.37 25.26 9.71
N LEU A 297 9.62 25.39 10.81
CA LEU A 297 9.20 26.70 11.30
C LEU A 297 10.40 27.46 11.87
N SER A 298 10.42 28.78 11.67
CA SER A 298 11.43 29.66 12.29
C SER A 298 11.34 29.67 13.83
N ARG A 299 10.13 29.41 14.38
CA ARG A 299 9.87 29.23 15.80
C ARG A 299 8.87 28.11 16.00
N LYS A 300 9.15 27.19 16.94
CA LYS A 300 8.20 26.13 17.30
C LYS A 300 6.88 26.73 17.80
N THR A 301 5.76 26.14 17.39
CA THR A 301 4.41 26.50 17.85
C THR A 301 4.00 25.65 19.05
N THR A 302 2.91 26.03 19.71
CA THR A 302 2.29 25.22 20.77
C THR A 302 1.46 24.11 20.16
N PHE A 303 1.55 22.90 20.72
CA PHE A 303 0.71 21.79 20.30
C PHE A 303 -0.75 22.06 20.71
N ASP A 304 -1.67 21.97 19.75
CA ASP A 304 -3.11 22.14 19.97
C ASP A 304 -3.86 20.88 19.51
N GLU A 305 -4.49 20.20 20.46
CA GLU A 305 -5.23 18.97 20.21
C GLU A 305 -6.53 19.17 19.44
N ARG A 306 -7.03 20.41 19.33
CA ARG A 306 -8.25 20.73 18.58
C ARG A 306 -8.07 20.60 17.07
N HIS A 307 -6.85 20.76 16.57
CA HIS A 307 -6.51 20.59 15.14
C HIS A 307 -6.34 19.11 14.75
N ASN A 308 -7.23 18.25 15.24
CA ASN A 308 -7.10 16.79 15.17
C ASN A 308 -7.35 16.17 13.78
N GLU A 309 -7.77 16.98 12.80
CA GLU A 309 -7.99 16.58 11.41
C GLU A 309 -6.90 17.07 10.44
N SER A 310 -5.99 17.93 10.92
CA SER A 310 -4.86 18.46 10.13
C SER A 310 -3.93 17.33 9.68
N PHE A 311 -3.28 17.49 8.52
CA PHE A 311 -2.39 16.47 7.94
C PHE A 311 -1.36 15.97 8.97
N GLN A 312 -0.66 16.90 9.61
CA GLN A 312 0.38 16.64 10.59
C GLN A 312 -0.14 15.93 11.85
N TYR A 313 -1.35 16.26 12.32
CA TYR A 313 -1.94 15.58 13.46
C TYR A 313 -2.36 14.15 13.11
N VAL A 314 -2.95 13.96 11.92
CA VAL A 314 -3.29 12.62 11.42
C VAL A 314 -2.02 11.79 11.24
N MET A 315 -0.94 12.34 10.68
CA MET A 315 0.35 11.67 10.56
C MET A 315 0.94 11.33 11.94
N LYS A 316 0.92 12.26 12.90
CA LYS A 316 1.31 11.99 14.30
C LYS A 316 0.54 10.81 14.88
N ARG A 317 -0.77 10.73 14.62
CA ARG A 317 -1.60 9.60 15.07
C ARG A 317 -1.25 8.29 14.37
N VAL A 318 -0.91 8.33 13.09
CA VAL A 318 -0.41 7.17 12.34
C VAL A 318 0.88 6.65 12.99
N LEU A 319 1.86 7.53 13.23
CA LEU A 319 3.12 7.15 13.88
C LEU A 319 2.90 6.54 15.26
N ASP A 320 2.03 7.13 16.08
CA ASP A 320 1.67 6.56 17.38
C ASP A 320 1.01 5.19 17.26
N GLY A 321 0.07 5.04 16.33
CA GLY A 321 -0.68 3.80 16.10
C GLY A 321 0.18 2.66 15.54
N VAL A 322 1.30 2.97 14.90
CA VAL A 322 2.30 2.00 14.43
C VAL A 322 3.55 1.93 15.31
N ASN A 323 3.41 2.35 16.57
CA ASN A 323 4.39 2.15 17.63
C ASN A 323 5.74 2.88 17.40
N VAL A 324 5.74 3.96 16.63
CA VAL A 324 6.94 4.79 16.39
C VAL A 324 7.32 5.60 17.62
N LYS A 325 6.35 6.04 18.44
CA LYS A 325 6.62 6.72 19.71
C LYS A 325 7.55 5.90 20.61
N THR A 326 7.31 4.59 20.70
CA THR A 326 8.16 3.68 21.49
C THR A 326 9.55 3.53 20.87
N ALA A 327 9.63 3.40 19.55
CA ALA A 327 10.90 3.32 18.83
C ALA A 327 11.75 4.59 19.00
N LEU A 328 11.15 5.79 18.87
CA LEU A 328 11.82 7.07 19.12
C LEU A 328 12.42 7.13 20.53
N ASN A 329 11.63 6.77 21.55
CA ASN A 329 12.10 6.75 22.93
C ASN A 329 13.31 5.81 23.13
N ILE A 330 13.35 4.68 22.44
CA ILE A 330 14.48 3.75 22.50
C ILE A 330 15.70 4.34 21.80
N MET A 331 15.55 4.93 20.61
CA MET A 331 16.67 5.59 19.92
C MET A 331 17.30 6.70 20.76
N LEU A 332 16.47 7.55 21.39
CA LEU A 332 16.95 8.62 22.26
C LEU A 332 17.77 8.06 23.44
N LYS A 333 17.31 6.97 24.06
CA LYS A 333 18.03 6.28 25.15
C LYS A 333 19.33 5.61 24.68
N GLN A 334 19.42 5.22 23.41
CA GLN A 334 20.59 4.58 22.82
C GLN A 334 21.65 5.57 22.31
N GLY A 335 21.57 6.85 22.69
CA GLY A 335 22.59 7.84 22.34
C GLY A 335 22.35 8.54 21.01
N HIS A 336 21.10 8.70 20.61
CA HIS A 336 20.69 9.56 19.49
C HIS A 336 19.92 10.81 19.98
N PRO A 337 20.48 11.68 20.84
CA PRO A 337 19.76 12.85 21.38
C PRO A 337 19.44 13.91 20.31
N ASP A 338 20.25 14.00 19.25
CA ASP A 338 20.14 15.03 18.22
C ASP A 338 19.23 14.65 17.05
N LEU A 339 18.26 13.75 17.29
CA LEU A 339 17.26 13.42 16.26
C LEU A 339 16.45 14.66 15.88
N PRO A 340 16.11 14.86 14.58
CA PRO A 340 15.33 16.01 14.11
C PRO A 340 13.96 16.16 14.77
N ILE A 341 13.40 15.06 15.28
CA ILE A 341 12.24 15.04 16.15
C ILE A 341 12.53 14.09 17.32
N GLN A 342 12.15 14.48 18.54
CA GLN A 342 12.29 13.63 19.73
C GLN A 342 10.92 13.08 20.17
N SER A 343 9.83 13.65 19.67
CA SER A 343 8.47 13.13 19.83
C SER A 343 7.65 13.22 18.54
N THR A 344 6.63 12.37 18.39
CA THR A 344 5.71 12.44 17.25
C THR A 344 4.89 13.74 17.22
N GLN A 345 4.72 14.40 18.37
CA GLN A 345 4.05 15.72 18.48
C GLN A 345 4.85 16.83 17.79
N GLU A 346 6.17 16.70 17.66
CA GLU A 346 6.99 17.72 17.02
C GLU A 346 6.72 17.88 15.53
N LEU A 347 6.08 16.89 14.88
CA LEU A 347 5.52 17.08 13.54
C LEU A 347 4.54 18.25 13.51
N CYS A 348 3.73 18.42 14.55
CA CYS A 348 2.71 19.45 14.62
C CYS A 348 3.25 20.83 15.02
N THR A 349 4.46 20.89 15.59
CA THR A 349 4.98 22.13 16.20
C THR A 349 6.25 22.65 15.56
N SER A 350 6.95 21.86 14.75
CA SER A 350 8.28 22.20 14.23
C SER A 350 8.32 22.43 12.72
N PHE A 351 7.24 22.14 12.00
CA PHE A 351 7.19 22.17 10.53
C PHE A 351 6.03 23.02 10.02
N ASP A 352 6.24 23.69 8.89
CA ASP A 352 5.26 24.55 8.24
C ASP A 352 4.43 23.75 7.22
N TRP A 353 3.21 23.39 7.61
CA TRP A 353 2.29 22.59 6.80
C TRP A 353 1.34 23.44 5.94
N SER A 354 1.51 24.76 5.89
CA SER A 354 0.58 25.69 5.21
C SER A 354 0.38 25.39 3.72
N ARG A 355 1.36 24.77 3.06
CA ARG A 355 1.30 24.38 1.63
C ARG A 355 0.67 23.01 1.38
N VAL A 356 0.39 22.22 2.42
CA VAL A 356 -0.14 20.87 2.23
C VAL A 356 -1.65 20.92 1.99
N LYS A 357 -2.05 20.68 0.74
CA LYS A 357 -3.47 20.59 0.32
C LYS A 357 -4.03 19.17 0.37
N ALA A 358 -3.17 18.15 0.46
CA ALA A 358 -3.61 16.76 0.53
C ALA A 358 -4.19 16.41 1.91
N HIS A 359 -5.11 15.46 1.95
CA HIS A 359 -5.67 14.89 3.17
C HIS A 359 -5.18 13.46 3.37
N LEU A 360 -4.74 13.12 4.58
CA LEU A 360 -4.42 11.73 4.93
C LEU A 360 -5.67 10.93 5.29
N VAL A 361 -5.68 9.68 4.80
CA VAL A 361 -6.72 8.69 5.05
C VAL A 361 -6.06 7.41 5.59
N PRO A 362 -5.92 7.26 6.92
CA PRO A 362 -5.46 6.02 7.52
C PRO A 362 -6.59 5.00 7.69
N SER A 363 -6.22 3.73 7.67
CA SER A 363 -6.94 2.62 8.30
C SER A 363 -6.09 2.03 9.42
N PHE A 364 -6.67 1.78 10.58
CA PHE A 364 -6.09 1.04 11.70
C PHE A 364 -6.89 -0.24 11.90
N ALA A 365 -6.21 -1.36 12.13
CA ALA A 365 -6.87 -2.61 12.45
C ALA A 365 -7.61 -2.53 13.79
N GLY A 366 -8.79 -3.15 13.84
CA GLY A 366 -9.62 -3.24 15.04
C GLY A 366 -11.03 -2.68 14.85
N LYS A 367 -11.75 -2.64 15.98
CA LYS A 367 -13.10 -2.07 16.10
C LYS A 367 -13.02 -0.79 16.91
N GLY A 368 -13.77 0.25 16.56
CA GLY A 368 -13.78 1.47 17.38
C GLY A 368 -14.84 2.50 17.01
N TRP A 369 -15.42 3.11 18.05
CA TRP A 369 -16.53 4.07 18.00
C TRP A 369 -16.14 5.54 17.90
N PRO A 370 -15.41 6.15 18.87
CA PRO A 370 -15.18 7.60 18.84
C PRO A 370 -14.21 8.03 17.73
N LYS A 371 -13.76 7.07 16.91
CA LYS A 371 -12.76 7.24 15.86
C LYS A 371 -13.25 6.75 14.49
N VAL A 372 -14.55 6.47 14.31
CA VAL A 372 -15.10 6.04 13.01
C VAL A 372 -14.71 7.04 11.92
N LEU A 373 -14.98 8.33 12.12
CA LEU A 373 -14.65 9.41 11.18
C LEU A 373 -13.14 9.63 10.96
N GLN A 374 -12.30 9.00 11.78
CA GLN A 374 -10.86 9.14 11.76
C GLN A 374 -10.15 7.97 11.05
N ASN A 375 -10.91 7.01 10.53
CA ASN A 375 -10.39 5.77 10.00
C ASN A 375 -11.13 5.35 8.71
N GLY A 376 -10.47 4.61 7.82
CA GLY A 376 -11.12 3.91 6.70
C GLY A 376 -11.97 4.79 5.77
N HIS A 377 -13.04 4.21 5.23
CA HIS A 377 -13.91 4.92 4.28
C HIS A 377 -14.68 6.10 4.91
N PRO A 378 -15.04 6.12 6.22
CA PRO A 378 -15.60 7.33 6.81
C PRO A 378 -14.60 8.49 6.91
N ARG A 379 -13.29 8.22 7.08
CA ARG A 379 -12.27 9.27 6.96
C ARG A 379 -12.13 9.79 5.53
N LEU A 380 -12.23 8.91 4.53
CA LEU A 380 -12.30 9.33 3.12
C LEU A 380 -13.49 10.27 2.91
N MET A 381 -14.68 9.90 3.40
CA MET A 381 -15.88 10.75 3.37
C MET A 381 -15.62 12.15 3.94
N LYS A 382 -14.99 12.22 5.13
CA LYS A 382 -14.65 13.50 5.76
C LYS A 382 -13.68 14.31 4.91
N ALA A 383 -12.66 13.69 4.31
CA ALA A 383 -11.75 14.36 3.38
C ALA A 383 -12.50 14.92 2.15
N VAL A 384 -13.43 14.16 1.57
CA VAL A 384 -14.28 14.62 0.45
C VAL A 384 -15.12 15.83 0.83
N ARG A 385 -15.70 15.84 2.05
CA ARG A 385 -16.43 17.01 2.58
C ARG A 385 -15.52 18.23 2.77
N ASN A 386 -14.35 18.04 3.36
CA ASN A 386 -13.41 19.13 3.63
C ASN A 386 -12.89 19.78 2.34
N MET A 387 -12.91 19.07 1.20
CA MET A 387 -12.61 19.61 -0.13
C MET A 387 -13.83 20.24 -0.84
N GLY A 388 -15.00 20.33 -0.20
CA GLY A 388 -16.23 20.88 -0.81
C GLY A 388 -16.85 19.99 -1.90
N LEU A 389 -16.53 18.70 -1.90
CA LEU A 389 -16.90 17.75 -2.96
C LEU A 389 -18.07 16.81 -2.58
N ARG A 390 -18.83 17.17 -1.54
CA ARG A 390 -20.07 16.47 -1.19
C ARG A 390 -21.08 16.58 -2.33
N THR A 391 -21.79 15.48 -2.60
CA THR A 391 -22.71 15.39 -3.75
C THR A 391 -24.13 15.86 -3.45
N GLY A 392 -24.54 15.79 -2.18
CA GLY A 392 -25.88 16.14 -1.74
C GLY A 392 -26.90 15.07 -2.07
N LYS A 393 -28.16 15.35 -1.68
CA LYS A 393 -29.32 14.48 -1.87
C LYS A 393 -30.37 15.16 -2.76
N GLY A 394 -31.30 14.36 -3.30
CA GLY A 394 -32.43 14.87 -4.07
C GLY A 394 -32.11 15.19 -5.55
N PRO A 395 -32.97 15.97 -6.23
CA PRO A 395 -32.90 16.18 -7.69
C PRO A 395 -31.66 16.94 -8.14
N ASN A 396 -31.06 17.75 -7.25
CA ASN A 396 -29.85 18.53 -7.52
C ASN A 396 -28.58 17.77 -7.12
N ALA A 397 -28.68 16.51 -6.68
CA ALA A 397 -27.53 15.72 -6.30
C ALA A 397 -26.56 15.59 -7.48
N LYS A 398 -25.28 15.86 -7.21
CA LYS A 398 -24.22 15.68 -8.20
C LYS A 398 -24.03 14.18 -8.47
N LYS A 399 -23.80 13.83 -9.73
CA LYS A 399 -23.48 12.46 -10.12
C LYS A 399 -21.98 12.21 -9.89
N VAL A 400 -21.65 11.04 -9.35
CA VAL A 400 -20.28 10.57 -9.18
C VAL A 400 -19.98 9.46 -10.17
N GLN A 401 -18.76 9.43 -10.69
CA GLN A 401 -18.17 8.23 -11.30
C GLN A 401 -16.89 7.91 -10.55
N LEU A 402 -16.75 6.64 -10.15
CA LEU A 402 -15.59 6.14 -9.43
C LEU A 402 -14.84 5.12 -10.27
N GLU A 403 -13.57 5.37 -10.53
CA GLU A 403 -12.63 4.40 -11.08
C GLU A 403 -11.66 4.00 -9.99
N TYR A 404 -11.71 2.73 -9.56
CA TYR A 404 -10.85 2.19 -8.51
C TYR A 404 -9.95 1.12 -9.11
N GLN A 405 -8.65 1.43 -9.22
CA GLN A 405 -7.62 0.46 -9.56
C GLN A 405 -6.98 -0.13 -8.29
N GLY A 406 -6.80 -1.45 -8.26
CA GLY A 406 -6.09 -2.14 -7.18
C GLY A 406 -5.39 -3.40 -7.68
N SER A 407 -4.56 -4.00 -6.82
CA SER A 407 -3.82 -5.23 -7.13
C SER A 407 -4.35 -6.47 -6.39
N SER A 408 -5.32 -6.31 -5.49
CA SER A 408 -6.02 -7.41 -4.84
C SER A 408 -7.52 -7.11 -4.78
N LEU A 409 -8.35 -8.14 -4.99
CA LEU A 409 -9.80 -8.02 -4.94
C LEU A 409 -10.36 -8.47 -3.60
N GLY A 410 -11.41 -7.80 -3.13
CA GLY A 410 -12.18 -8.18 -1.95
C GLY A 410 -13.45 -8.96 -2.32
N GLN A 411 -14.06 -9.61 -1.33
CA GLN A 411 -15.40 -10.14 -1.49
C GLN A 411 -16.39 -8.98 -1.57
N TYR A 412 -16.97 -8.75 -2.74
CA TYR A 412 -17.92 -7.66 -2.95
C TYR A 412 -19.34 -8.12 -2.67
N THR A 413 -20.04 -7.31 -1.87
CA THR A 413 -21.48 -7.41 -1.66
C THR A 413 -22.13 -6.09 -2.07
N THR A 414 -23.41 -6.14 -2.44
CA THR A 414 -24.17 -4.93 -2.74
C THR A 414 -24.19 -3.98 -1.54
N GLN A 415 -24.32 -4.53 -0.32
CA GLN A 415 -24.31 -3.75 0.91
C GLN A 415 -23.01 -2.96 1.08
N TRP A 416 -21.86 -3.63 1.04
CA TRP A 416 -20.57 -2.97 1.29
C TRP A 416 -20.20 -2.01 0.15
N MET A 417 -20.44 -2.38 -1.11
CA MET A 417 -20.13 -1.47 -2.22
C MET A 417 -20.99 -0.20 -2.18
N ASN A 418 -22.26 -0.29 -1.82
CA ASN A 418 -23.10 0.90 -1.65
C ASN A 418 -22.68 1.74 -0.43
N GLU A 419 -22.27 1.10 0.67
CA GLU A 419 -21.74 1.79 1.85
C GLU A 419 -20.46 2.58 1.53
N PHE A 420 -19.50 1.92 0.88
CA PHE A 420 -18.28 2.57 0.43
C PHE A 420 -18.59 3.70 -0.55
N TYR A 421 -19.47 3.45 -1.53
CA TYR A 421 -19.89 4.47 -2.50
C TYR A 421 -20.62 5.65 -1.84
N HIS A 422 -21.35 5.43 -0.75
CA HIS A 422 -21.95 6.50 0.05
C HIS A 422 -20.87 7.43 0.64
N SER A 423 -19.78 6.85 1.13
CA SER A 423 -18.63 7.62 1.62
C SER A 423 -17.87 8.36 0.52
N VAL A 424 -17.70 7.75 -0.66
CA VAL A 424 -17.10 8.37 -1.86
C VAL A 424 -17.85 9.65 -2.28
N ARG A 425 -19.17 9.68 -2.06
CA ARG A 425 -20.05 10.83 -2.31
C ARG A 425 -19.98 11.94 -1.25
N GLY A 426 -19.19 11.74 -0.18
CA GLY A 426 -19.16 12.66 0.95
C GLY A 426 -20.42 12.59 1.81
N GLU A 427 -21.22 11.53 1.76
CA GLU A 427 -22.42 11.36 2.59
C GLU A 427 -22.10 10.59 3.89
N SER A 428 -22.76 10.94 5.00
CA SER A 428 -22.32 10.58 6.36
C SER A 428 -22.46 9.08 6.64
N ALA A 429 -21.63 8.56 7.57
CA ALA A 429 -21.84 7.20 8.08
C ALA A 429 -23.17 7.09 8.84
N GLU A 430 -23.56 8.17 9.51
CA GLU A 430 -24.83 8.33 10.24
C GLU A 430 -26.01 8.22 9.27
N ASP A 431 -26.00 8.98 8.18
CA ASP A 431 -27.02 8.94 7.11
C ASP A 431 -27.20 7.53 6.52
N TRP A 432 -26.09 6.83 6.32
CA TRP A 432 -26.11 5.44 5.85
C TRP A 432 -26.77 4.52 6.86
N LEU A 433 -26.42 4.63 8.13
CA LEU A 433 -26.91 3.75 9.20
C LEU A 433 -28.36 4.05 9.60
N ASP A 434 -28.83 5.29 9.46
CA ASP A 434 -30.23 5.68 9.66
C ASP A 434 -31.16 5.07 8.62
N THR A 435 -30.63 4.77 7.43
CA THR A 435 -31.41 4.06 6.41
C THR A 435 -31.65 2.60 6.87
N PRO A 436 -32.92 2.13 6.97
CA PRO A 436 -33.22 0.80 7.47
C PRO A 436 -32.45 -0.30 6.72
N LYS A 437 -31.90 -1.28 7.46
CA LYS A 437 -31.12 -2.40 6.91
C LYS A 437 -31.86 -3.11 5.77
N ALA A 438 -33.17 -3.33 5.92
CA ALA A 438 -34.02 -3.95 4.89
C ALA A 438 -34.09 -3.15 3.57
N ARG A 439 -33.95 -1.82 3.60
CA ARG A 439 -33.88 -0.99 2.40
C ARG A 439 -32.48 -1.05 1.79
N ARG A 440 -31.43 -0.97 2.61
CA ARG A 440 -30.03 -1.08 2.15
C ARG A 440 -29.72 -2.43 1.51
N ALA A 441 -30.24 -3.51 2.08
CA ALA A 441 -30.07 -4.87 1.56
C ALA A 441 -30.66 -5.09 0.15
N LYS A 442 -31.63 -4.26 -0.25
CA LYS A 442 -32.28 -4.33 -1.57
C LYS A 442 -31.60 -3.46 -2.63
N LEU A 443 -30.56 -2.70 -2.27
CA LEU A 443 -29.85 -1.86 -3.24
C LEU A 443 -29.10 -2.74 -4.25
N PRO A 444 -29.18 -2.45 -5.57
CA PRO A 444 -28.31 -3.08 -6.55
C PRO A 444 -26.88 -2.54 -6.37
N TYR A 445 -25.91 -3.16 -7.04
CA TYR A 445 -24.57 -2.59 -7.11
C TYR A 445 -24.59 -1.18 -7.72
N PRO A 446 -23.76 -0.24 -7.23
CA PRO A 446 -23.66 1.10 -7.80
C PRO A 446 -23.05 1.03 -9.20
N THR A 447 -23.83 1.37 -10.23
CA THR A 447 -23.42 1.25 -11.66
C THR A 447 -22.32 2.23 -12.06
N ASP A 448 -22.10 3.27 -11.27
CA ASP A 448 -21.08 4.29 -11.53
C ASP A 448 -19.70 3.93 -10.92
N VAL A 449 -19.56 2.73 -10.35
CA VAL A 449 -18.27 2.19 -9.88
C VAL A 449 -17.65 1.30 -10.95
N LYS A 450 -16.40 1.59 -11.31
CA LYS A 450 -15.56 0.79 -12.20
C LYS A 450 -14.42 0.17 -11.38
N VAL A 451 -14.41 -1.16 -11.30
CA VAL A 451 -13.32 -1.92 -10.69
C VAL A 451 -12.27 -2.18 -11.76
N VAL A 452 -11.13 -1.52 -11.66
CA VAL A 452 -10.03 -1.60 -12.62
C VAL A 452 -9.03 -2.65 -12.13
N PHE A 453 -9.00 -3.80 -12.79
CA PHE A 453 -8.18 -4.95 -12.44
C PHE A 453 -7.63 -5.61 -13.71
N PRO A 454 -6.42 -6.19 -13.71
CA PRO A 454 -5.85 -6.73 -14.94
C PRO A 454 -6.55 -8.04 -15.35
N SER A 455 -6.88 -8.13 -16.64
CA SER A 455 -7.31 -9.38 -17.24
C SER A 455 -6.15 -10.38 -17.35
N PHE A 456 -6.46 -11.66 -17.50
CA PHE A 456 -5.47 -12.70 -17.80
C PHE A 456 -4.64 -12.36 -19.05
N LEU A 457 -5.28 -11.83 -20.10
CA LEU A 457 -4.60 -11.42 -21.33
C LEU A 457 -3.68 -10.22 -21.11
N THR A 458 -4.07 -9.26 -20.27
CA THR A 458 -3.20 -8.13 -19.89
C THR A 458 -1.96 -8.62 -19.15
N VAL A 459 -2.09 -9.56 -18.22
CA VAL A 459 -0.93 -10.15 -17.53
C VAL A 459 -0.03 -10.89 -18.50
N ARG A 460 -0.58 -11.78 -19.33
CA ARG A 460 0.19 -12.53 -20.32
C ARG A 460 0.87 -11.64 -21.35
N GLY A 461 0.26 -10.52 -21.71
CA GLY A 461 0.80 -9.53 -22.64
C GLY A 461 1.75 -8.50 -22.02
N SER A 462 1.97 -8.55 -20.70
CA SER A 462 2.90 -7.68 -19.99
C SER A 462 4.36 -8.10 -20.19
N GLN A 463 5.29 -7.23 -19.84
CA GLN A 463 6.74 -7.39 -20.06
C GLN A 463 7.33 -8.68 -19.48
N TYR A 464 6.75 -9.18 -18.38
CA TYR A 464 7.17 -10.42 -17.71
C TYR A 464 6.13 -11.53 -17.80
N GLY A 465 5.09 -11.33 -18.62
CA GLY A 465 3.98 -12.27 -18.74
C GLY A 465 3.38 -12.64 -17.38
N GLU A 466 3.03 -13.92 -17.24
CA GLU A 466 2.48 -14.49 -16.00
C GLU A 466 3.41 -14.40 -14.79
N ALA A 467 4.73 -14.47 -15.00
CA ALA A 467 5.71 -14.38 -13.91
C ALA A 467 5.68 -13.02 -13.22
N GLY A 468 5.30 -11.95 -13.93
CA GLY A 468 5.13 -10.61 -13.35
C GLY A 468 3.85 -10.45 -12.51
N GLY A 469 2.91 -11.39 -12.61
CA GLY A 469 1.61 -11.36 -11.95
C GLY A 469 1.59 -11.89 -10.51
N SER A 470 2.75 -12.25 -9.93
CA SER A 470 2.84 -12.88 -8.60
C SER A 470 2.24 -12.04 -7.46
N ASN A 471 2.24 -10.72 -7.62
CA ASN A 471 1.85 -9.74 -6.61
C ASN A 471 0.44 -9.17 -6.86
N ILE A 472 -0.33 -9.85 -7.72
CA ILE A 472 -1.72 -9.49 -8.05
C ILE A 472 -2.63 -10.66 -7.67
N PHE A 473 -3.69 -10.38 -6.91
CA PHE A 473 -4.43 -11.38 -6.16
C PHE A 473 -5.92 -11.35 -6.51
N CYS A 474 -6.39 -12.47 -7.07
CA CYS A 474 -7.80 -12.83 -7.23
C CYS A 474 -7.85 -14.34 -7.18
N THR A 475 -8.85 -14.90 -6.50
CA THR A 475 -9.06 -16.36 -6.46
C THR A 475 -10.25 -16.75 -7.31
N ARG A 476 -10.22 -17.95 -7.91
CA ARG A 476 -11.37 -18.51 -8.65
C ARG A 476 -12.63 -18.56 -7.79
N LYS A 477 -12.51 -19.03 -6.54
CA LYS A 477 -13.61 -19.11 -5.58
C LYS A 477 -14.33 -17.77 -5.41
N GLN A 478 -13.58 -16.67 -5.32
CA GLN A 478 -14.13 -15.33 -5.23
C GLN A 478 -14.77 -14.87 -6.54
N TRP A 479 -14.07 -15.07 -7.67
CA TRP A 479 -14.57 -14.66 -8.97
C TRP A 479 -15.85 -15.39 -9.38
N GLU A 480 -16.04 -16.64 -8.97
CA GLU A 480 -17.17 -17.51 -9.35
C GLU A 480 -18.41 -17.38 -8.45
N VAL A 481 -18.35 -16.57 -7.37
CA VAL A 481 -19.53 -16.32 -6.52
C VAL A 481 -20.70 -15.83 -7.38
N LYS A 482 -21.89 -16.44 -7.22
CA LYS A 482 -23.07 -16.22 -8.07
C LYS A 482 -23.38 -14.73 -8.32
N ASN A 483 -23.31 -13.91 -7.28
CA ASN A 483 -23.66 -12.48 -7.33
C ASN A 483 -22.44 -11.54 -7.33
N PHE A 484 -21.27 -12.03 -7.74
CA PHE A 484 -20.07 -11.20 -7.87
C PHE A 484 -20.27 -10.15 -8.98
N PRO A 485 -19.88 -8.88 -8.79
CA PRO A 485 -20.21 -7.79 -9.70
C PRO A 485 -19.31 -7.75 -10.95
N ARG A 486 -19.22 -8.86 -11.70
CA ARG A 486 -18.35 -9.00 -12.88
C ARG A 486 -18.60 -7.93 -13.94
N ALA A 487 -19.84 -7.45 -14.07
CA ALA A 487 -20.20 -6.37 -14.99
C ALA A 487 -19.55 -5.02 -14.67
N LEU A 488 -19.02 -4.82 -13.44
CA LEU A 488 -18.33 -3.61 -13.05
C LEU A 488 -16.81 -3.66 -13.32
N PHE A 489 -16.29 -4.73 -13.92
CA PHE A 489 -14.86 -4.91 -14.14
C PHE A 489 -14.37 -4.28 -15.46
N PHE A 490 -13.21 -3.64 -15.35
CA PHE A 490 -12.51 -2.96 -16.43
C PHE A 490 -11.02 -3.32 -16.37
N ASP A 491 -10.38 -3.38 -17.53
CA ASP A 491 -9.00 -3.82 -17.69
C ASP A 491 -8.00 -2.77 -17.22
N SER A 492 -7.01 -3.22 -16.47
CA SER A 492 -5.98 -2.39 -15.84
C SER A 492 -4.76 -2.23 -16.75
N ASN A 493 -4.93 -1.55 -17.88
CA ASN A 493 -3.85 -1.28 -18.82
C ASN A 493 -3.04 -0.06 -18.37
N SER A 494 -1.71 -0.20 -18.23
CA SER A 494 -0.82 0.89 -17.85
C SER A 494 -0.60 1.89 -19.00
N LYS A 495 -0.59 3.18 -18.68
CA LYS A 495 -0.16 4.25 -19.60
C LYS A 495 1.35 4.25 -19.85
N ALA A 496 2.13 3.58 -19.02
CA ALA A 496 3.58 3.46 -19.20
C ALA A 496 3.91 2.56 -20.41
N GLY A 497 3.05 1.59 -20.73
CA GLY A 497 3.26 0.59 -21.76
C GLY A 497 2.84 -0.79 -21.30
N LYS A 498 3.54 -1.83 -21.76
CA LYS A 498 3.24 -3.23 -21.43
C LYS A 498 3.80 -3.62 -20.05
N THR A 499 3.40 -2.91 -19.00
CA THR A 499 3.75 -3.25 -17.61
C THR A 499 2.49 -3.47 -16.77
N LEU A 500 2.66 -4.21 -15.68
CA LEU A 500 1.65 -4.34 -14.64
C LEU A 500 1.80 -3.21 -13.62
N MET A 501 0.73 -2.99 -12.86
CA MET A 501 0.64 -1.97 -11.82
C MET A 501 0.40 -2.62 -10.47
N HIS A 502 1.23 -2.30 -9.49
CA HIS A 502 1.02 -2.60 -8.07
C HIS A 502 0.42 -1.40 -7.32
N THR A 503 -0.11 -0.42 -8.07
CA THR A 503 -0.80 0.74 -7.52
C THR A 503 -2.14 0.40 -6.88
N LYS A 504 -2.61 1.30 -6.02
CA LYS A 504 -3.98 1.37 -5.53
C LYS A 504 -4.42 2.81 -5.59
N MET A 505 -5.32 3.08 -6.53
CA MET A 505 -5.64 4.45 -6.93
C MET A 505 -7.12 4.61 -7.20
N MET A 506 -7.66 5.76 -6.82
CA MET A 506 -9.00 6.17 -7.22
C MET A 506 -8.93 7.44 -8.04
N VAL A 507 -9.74 7.49 -9.09
CA VAL A 507 -10.15 8.75 -9.72
C VAL A 507 -11.66 8.85 -9.59
N CYS A 508 -12.11 9.87 -8.88
CA CYS A 508 -13.51 10.18 -8.69
C CYS A 508 -13.81 11.47 -9.43
N THR A 509 -14.80 11.46 -10.32
CA THR A 509 -15.27 12.67 -11.01
C THR A 509 -16.71 12.96 -10.63
N VAL A 510 -16.99 14.24 -10.41
CA VAL A 510 -18.29 14.75 -9.97
C VAL A 510 -18.86 15.64 -11.08
N SER A 511 -20.08 15.38 -11.51
CA SER A 511 -20.77 16.17 -12.54
C SER A 511 -22.14 16.63 -12.05
N SER A 512 -22.48 17.89 -12.30
CA SER A 512 -23.81 18.43 -12.02
C SER A 512 -24.83 17.96 -13.05
N ASN A 513 -26.04 17.60 -12.61
CA ASN A 513 -27.17 17.27 -13.50
C ASN A 513 -27.83 18.51 -14.12
N VAL A 514 -27.41 19.71 -13.71
CA VAL A 514 -27.93 20.97 -14.22
C VAL A 514 -27.35 21.18 -15.62
N LYS A 515 -28.23 21.19 -16.65
CA LYS A 515 -27.84 21.68 -17.97
C LYS A 515 -27.21 23.07 -17.78
N PRO A 516 -26.02 23.35 -18.33
CA PRO A 516 -25.51 24.71 -18.29
C PRO A 516 -26.59 25.63 -18.85
N PRO A 517 -26.83 26.81 -18.24
CA PRO A 517 -27.76 27.77 -18.82
C PRO A 517 -27.37 27.95 -20.28
N THR A 518 -28.31 27.78 -21.19
CA THR A 518 -28.15 28.27 -22.56
C THR A 518 -27.99 29.77 -22.46
N PHE A 519 -26.75 30.24 -22.37
CA PHE A 519 -26.42 31.66 -22.44
C PHE A 519 -26.78 32.11 -23.86
N GLY A 520 -27.97 32.68 -24.00
CA GLY A 520 -28.17 33.72 -25.00
C GLY A 520 -27.16 34.82 -24.70
N GLU A 521 -26.43 35.26 -25.72
CA GLU A 521 -25.44 36.33 -25.63
C GLU A 521 -26.04 37.55 -24.93
N ARG A 522 -25.69 37.74 -23.65
CA ARG A 522 -25.63 39.01 -22.93
C ARG A 522 -24.88 38.77 -21.65
N GLY A 523 -23.70 39.40 -21.56
CA GLY A 523 -22.78 39.22 -20.44
C GLY A 523 -23.39 39.70 -19.12
N GLN A 524 -23.55 38.77 -18.19
CA GLN A 524 -23.59 39.03 -16.76
C GLN A 524 -22.95 37.82 -16.07
N LYS A 525 -21.84 38.08 -15.35
CA LYS A 525 -21.14 37.10 -14.52
C LYS A 525 -21.95 36.92 -13.24
N ASP A 526 -22.82 35.92 -13.19
CA ASP A 526 -23.49 35.55 -11.96
C ASP A 526 -22.62 34.54 -11.19
N ASN A 527 -22.20 34.96 -9.99
CA ASN A 527 -21.38 34.20 -9.05
C ASN A 527 -22.22 33.11 -8.37
N ILE A 528 -21.72 31.87 -8.34
CA ILE A 528 -22.35 30.77 -7.61
C ILE A 528 -21.85 30.81 -6.16
N ILE A 529 -22.72 31.19 -5.23
CA ILE A 529 -22.47 31.11 -3.78
C ILE A 529 -22.92 29.72 -3.31
N ASN A 530 -21.99 28.86 -2.89
CA ASN A 530 -22.32 27.64 -2.15
C ASN A 530 -22.31 27.98 -0.65
N VAL A 531 -23.47 28.32 -0.08
CA VAL A 531 -23.66 28.29 1.37
C VAL A 531 -24.28 26.93 1.70
N ASP A 532 -23.47 25.99 2.17
CA ASP A 532 -23.96 24.80 2.87
C ASP A 532 -24.22 25.21 4.34
N THR A 533 -25.44 25.67 4.63
CA THR A 533 -25.92 25.88 6.01
C THR A 533 -26.65 24.63 6.47
N ASP A 534 -25.95 23.78 7.22
CA ASP A 534 -26.54 22.86 8.21
C ASP A 534 -25.71 23.00 9.50
N SER A 535 -25.98 24.07 10.25
CA SER A 535 -25.58 24.20 11.65
C SER A 535 -26.69 24.91 12.42
N ASP A 536 -27.54 24.12 13.08
CA ASP A 536 -28.25 24.57 14.27
C ASP A 536 -27.19 24.79 15.37
N ASP A 537 -26.84 26.05 15.66
CA ASP A 537 -26.58 26.52 17.03
C ASP A 537 -26.28 28.04 17.08
N SER A 538 -27.18 28.74 17.76
CA SER A 538 -27.07 29.99 18.54
C SER A 538 -26.25 31.20 18.05
N ASP A 539 -26.98 32.32 17.92
CA ASP A 539 -26.60 33.73 17.89
C ASP A 539 -25.17 34.10 18.37
N SER A 540 -24.40 34.76 17.49
CA SER A 540 -23.71 36.00 17.85
C SER A 540 -23.38 36.83 16.61
N ASP A 541 -23.86 38.06 16.65
CA ASP A 541 -23.69 39.13 15.67
C ASP A 541 -22.22 39.59 15.66
N ASN A 542 -21.57 39.58 14.49
CA ASN A 542 -20.40 40.42 14.21
C ASN A 542 -20.17 40.52 12.71
N THR A 543 -20.38 41.73 12.21
CA THR A 543 -20.04 42.21 10.88
C THR A 543 -18.52 42.19 10.67
N ALA A 544 -18.05 41.40 9.70
CA ALA A 544 -16.70 41.49 9.16
C ALA A 544 -16.76 41.32 7.63
N GLU A 545 -16.00 42.16 6.95
CA GLU A 545 -15.97 42.39 5.52
C GLU A 545 -15.72 41.08 4.73
N ASP A 546 -16.59 40.79 3.77
CA ASP A 546 -16.51 39.60 2.91
C ASP A 546 -15.26 39.66 2.02
N GLU A 547 -14.17 39.01 2.45
CA GLU A 547 -13.09 38.59 1.55
C GLU A 547 -13.67 37.62 0.51
N ILE A 548 -13.67 38.02 -0.75
CA ILE A 548 -14.15 37.21 -1.88
C ILE A 548 -13.19 36.02 -2.06
N GLU A 549 -13.49 34.89 -1.42
CA GLU A 549 -12.79 33.63 -1.64
C GLU A 549 -13.19 33.07 -3.02
N VAL A 550 -12.24 33.06 -3.96
CA VAL A 550 -12.42 32.40 -5.26
C VAL A 550 -12.48 30.89 -5.02
N VAL A 551 -13.67 30.32 -4.96
CA VAL A 551 -13.85 28.87 -4.86
C VAL A 551 -13.37 28.22 -6.15
N GLU A 552 -12.17 27.63 -6.15
CA GLU A 552 -11.69 26.79 -7.25
C GLU A 552 -12.70 25.64 -7.46
N SER A 553 -13.38 25.65 -8.61
CA SER A 553 -14.36 24.61 -8.93
C SER A 553 -13.63 23.32 -9.31
N HIS A 554 -13.57 22.38 -8.38
CA HIS A 554 -12.98 21.05 -8.61
C HIS A 554 -13.95 20.12 -9.35
N VAL A 555 -13.46 19.34 -10.32
CA VAL A 555 -14.25 18.34 -11.05
C VAL A 555 -14.32 16.99 -10.36
N GLY A 556 -13.64 16.83 -9.23
CA GLY A 556 -13.52 15.56 -8.53
C GLY A 556 -12.33 15.49 -7.58
N TRP A 557 -11.91 14.28 -7.25
CA TRP A 557 -10.77 14.02 -6.37
C TRP A 557 -10.06 12.72 -6.78
N ALA A 558 -8.79 12.62 -6.40
CA ALA A 558 -8.00 11.40 -6.57
C ALA A 558 -7.46 10.89 -5.24
N TYR A 559 -7.19 9.59 -5.18
CA TYR A 559 -6.57 8.93 -4.04
C TYR A 559 -5.39 8.08 -4.48
N LEU A 560 -4.33 8.08 -3.66
CA LEU A 560 -3.21 7.14 -3.71
C LEU A 560 -2.97 6.54 -2.34
N GLY A 561 -2.66 5.25 -2.28
CA GLY A 561 -2.11 4.69 -1.05
C GLY A 561 -1.99 3.19 -1.10
N SER A 562 -2.08 2.57 0.07
CA SER A 562 -1.91 1.13 0.20
C SER A 562 -3.24 0.36 0.13
N HIS A 563 -4.39 1.02 0.30
CA HIS A 563 -5.70 0.36 0.37
C HIS A 563 -6.08 -0.35 -0.93
N ASN A 564 -6.09 -1.68 -0.96
CA ASN A 564 -6.82 -2.40 -2.01
C ASN A 564 -8.32 -2.15 -1.89
N PHE A 565 -9.08 -2.35 -2.97
CA PHE A 565 -10.53 -2.16 -2.94
C PHE A 565 -11.21 -3.32 -2.22
N THR A 566 -11.13 -3.32 -0.89
CA THR A 566 -11.57 -4.42 -0.03
C THR A 566 -12.18 -3.91 1.28
N PRO A 567 -13.12 -4.65 1.89
CA PRO A 567 -13.59 -4.37 3.24
C PRO A 567 -12.48 -4.48 4.30
N SER A 568 -11.47 -5.34 4.11
CA SER A 568 -10.38 -5.51 5.09
C SER A 568 -9.51 -4.25 5.19
N ALA A 569 -9.27 -3.57 4.06
CA ALA A 569 -8.52 -2.32 3.99
C ALA A 569 -9.34 -1.10 4.39
N TRP A 570 -10.56 -0.94 3.87
CA TRP A 570 -11.37 0.27 4.07
C TRP A 570 -12.30 0.22 5.28
N GLY A 571 -12.58 -0.98 5.75
CA GLY A 571 -13.55 -1.26 6.80
C GLY A 571 -14.99 -1.35 6.30
N TYR A 572 -15.87 -1.73 7.22
CA TYR A 572 -17.32 -1.70 7.06
C TYR A 572 -18.00 -1.28 8.36
N LEU A 573 -19.16 -0.63 8.23
CA LEU A 573 -19.96 -0.12 9.33
C LEU A 573 -20.91 -1.18 9.88
N SER A 574 -21.05 -1.17 11.20
CA SER A 574 -22.07 -1.90 11.97
C SER A 574 -22.61 -1.01 13.09
N GLY A 575 -23.57 -1.51 13.87
CA GLY A 575 -24.26 -0.72 14.91
C GLY A 575 -25.37 0.15 14.32
N SER A 576 -25.68 1.27 15.00
CA SER A 576 -26.72 2.23 14.60
C SER A 576 -26.14 3.61 14.29
N ALA A 577 -26.96 4.57 13.84
CA ALA A 577 -26.49 5.91 13.51
C ALA A 577 -26.01 6.72 14.73
N PHE A 578 -26.70 6.59 15.86
CA PHE A 578 -26.22 7.08 17.16
C PHE A 578 -24.97 6.32 17.61
N ASN A 579 -25.03 5.03 17.25
CA ASN A 579 -24.28 3.84 17.54
C ASN A 579 -23.03 3.37 16.74
N PRO A 580 -22.30 4.16 15.92
CA PRO A 580 -21.60 3.59 14.76
C PRO A 580 -20.29 2.88 15.12
N VAL A 581 -20.07 1.70 14.54
CA VAL A 581 -18.84 0.93 14.70
C VAL A 581 -18.21 0.68 13.33
N LEU A 582 -16.93 1.05 13.17
CA LEU A 582 -16.15 0.66 12.00
C LEU A 582 -15.32 -0.58 12.33
N ASN A 583 -15.43 -1.60 11.49
CA ASN A 583 -14.64 -2.84 11.57
C ASN A 583 -13.60 -2.81 10.47
N THR A 584 -12.31 -2.78 10.83
CA THR A 584 -11.20 -2.77 9.86
C THR A 584 -10.19 -3.85 10.24
N ARG A 585 -9.61 -4.54 9.25
CA ARG A 585 -8.63 -5.63 9.52
C ARG A 585 -7.20 -5.18 9.29
N ASN A 586 -6.95 -4.28 8.36
CA ASN A 586 -5.59 -3.91 7.96
C ASN A 586 -5.21 -2.52 8.47
N TYR A 587 -3.90 -2.30 8.63
CA TYR A 587 -3.35 -0.96 8.69
C TYR A 587 -3.04 -0.50 7.28
N GLU A 588 -3.59 0.64 6.87
CA GLU A 588 -3.40 1.20 5.53
C GLU A 588 -3.24 2.70 5.60
N LEU A 589 -2.59 3.31 4.60
CA LEU A 589 -2.43 4.76 4.54
C LEU A 589 -2.52 5.22 3.10
N GLY A 590 -3.23 6.33 2.88
CA GLY A 590 -3.24 7.03 1.61
C GLY A 590 -3.42 8.53 1.75
N VAL A 591 -3.32 9.21 0.62
CA VAL A 591 -3.55 10.64 0.44
C VAL A 591 -4.69 10.87 -0.55
N VAL A 592 -5.47 11.91 -0.30
CA VAL A 592 -6.54 12.40 -1.17
C VAL A 592 -6.31 13.86 -1.47
N PHE A 593 -6.54 14.28 -2.72
CA PHE A 593 -6.49 15.69 -3.12
C PHE A 593 -7.53 15.96 -4.20
N PRO A 594 -7.97 17.22 -4.33
CA PRO A 594 -8.98 17.56 -5.31
C PRO A 594 -8.38 17.68 -6.71
N LEU A 595 -9.20 17.44 -7.73
CA LEU A 595 -8.85 17.54 -9.14
C LEU A 595 -9.49 18.81 -9.73
N LYS A 596 -8.67 19.67 -10.32
CA LYS A 596 -9.07 20.96 -10.90
C LYS A 596 -9.92 20.77 -12.15
N ASP A 597 -9.49 19.91 -13.05
CA ASP A 597 -10.17 19.65 -14.32
C ASP A 597 -10.04 18.20 -14.80
N MET A 598 -10.73 17.88 -15.89
CA MET A 598 -10.73 16.54 -16.47
C MET A 598 -9.38 16.15 -17.09
N SER A 599 -8.55 17.12 -17.49
CA SER A 599 -7.17 16.84 -17.93
C SER A 599 -6.36 16.32 -16.77
N GLU A 600 -6.39 17.00 -15.61
CA GLU A 600 -5.71 16.56 -14.39
C GLU A 600 -6.21 15.19 -13.93
N ALA A 601 -7.52 14.93 -14.01
CA ALA A 601 -8.08 13.61 -13.72
C ALA A 601 -7.49 12.51 -14.64
N ASN A 602 -7.38 12.79 -15.94
CA ASN A 602 -6.78 11.88 -16.91
C ASN A 602 -5.28 11.69 -16.65
N GLU A 603 -4.61 12.76 -16.28
CA GLU A 603 -3.19 12.81 -16.04
C GLU A 603 -2.74 12.13 -14.75
N THR A 604 -3.60 12.12 -13.73
CA THR A 604 -3.32 11.54 -12.42
C THR A 604 -3.31 10.01 -12.46
N ALA A 605 -4.19 9.39 -13.26
CA ALA A 605 -4.29 7.93 -13.33
C ALA A 605 -3.10 7.28 -14.03
N CYS A 606 -2.50 6.24 -13.42
CA CYS A 606 -1.48 5.41 -14.05
C CYS A 606 -2.06 4.47 -15.13
N PHE A 607 -3.35 4.14 -15.04
CA PHE A 607 -4.07 3.32 -16.01
C PHE A 607 -4.66 4.14 -17.17
N GLU A 608 -4.86 3.51 -18.32
CA GLU A 608 -5.50 4.09 -19.51
C GLU A 608 -6.94 4.54 -19.18
N ARG A 609 -7.31 5.77 -19.57
CA ARG A 609 -8.63 6.37 -19.30
C ARG A 609 -9.34 6.80 -20.59
N PRO A 610 -10.64 6.49 -20.77
CA PRO A 610 -11.44 5.61 -19.91
C PRO A 610 -10.91 4.17 -19.96
N PRO A 611 -10.98 3.40 -18.85
CA PRO A 611 -10.51 2.03 -18.85
C PRO A 611 -11.43 1.17 -19.74
N ARG A 612 -10.86 0.13 -20.35
CA ARG A 612 -11.59 -0.77 -21.25
C ARG A 612 -12.48 -1.72 -20.44
N HIS A 613 -13.77 -1.80 -20.76
CA HIS A 613 -14.67 -2.74 -20.10
C HIS A 613 -14.26 -4.20 -20.40
N TYR A 614 -14.44 -5.10 -19.43
CA TYR A 614 -14.23 -6.54 -19.65
C TYR A 614 -15.22 -7.07 -20.68
N GLY A 615 -14.70 -7.70 -21.74
CA GLY A 615 -15.52 -8.39 -22.72
C GLY A 615 -16.13 -9.69 -22.18
N PRO A 616 -17.03 -10.34 -22.93
CA PRO A 616 -17.68 -11.59 -22.52
C PRO A 616 -16.71 -12.74 -22.20
N ASN A 617 -15.51 -12.71 -22.80
CA ASN A 617 -14.48 -13.75 -22.66
C ASN A 617 -13.31 -13.30 -21.77
N ASP A 618 -13.35 -12.08 -21.23
CA ASP A 618 -12.28 -11.62 -20.34
C ASP A 618 -12.43 -12.27 -18.97
N LEU A 619 -11.34 -12.90 -18.52
CA LEU A 619 -11.18 -13.40 -17.17
C LEU A 619 -10.19 -12.52 -16.42
N PRO A 620 -10.38 -12.30 -15.11
CA PRO A 620 -9.35 -11.65 -14.31
C PRO A 620 -8.10 -12.53 -14.28
N TRP A 621 -6.96 -11.90 -14.01
CA TRP A 621 -5.79 -12.67 -13.59
C TRP A 621 -6.07 -13.45 -12.30
N ILE A 622 -5.98 -14.78 -12.35
CA ILE A 622 -6.08 -15.68 -11.19
C ILE A 622 -4.73 -16.35 -11.02
N ARG A 623 -3.96 -15.87 -10.04
CA ARG A 623 -2.56 -16.26 -9.85
C ARG A 623 -2.38 -17.76 -9.61
N GLU A 624 -3.30 -18.40 -8.88
CA GLU A 624 -3.20 -19.83 -8.57
C GLU A 624 -3.32 -20.74 -9.80
N GLU A 625 -3.79 -20.20 -10.93
CA GLU A 625 -3.93 -20.93 -12.21
C GLU A 625 -2.71 -20.76 -13.12
N SER A 626 -1.77 -19.90 -12.74
CA SER A 626 -0.55 -19.73 -13.50
C SER A 626 0.30 -20.99 -13.48
N ILE A 627 0.94 -21.30 -14.61
CA ILE A 627 1.95 -22.37 -14.68
C ILE A 627 3.11 -22.13 -13.70
N TYR A 628 3.35 -20.87 -13.33
CA TYR A 628 4.38 -20.49 -12.37
C TYR A 628 3.95 -20.77 -10.93
N ALA A 629 2.65 -20.88 -10.62
CA ALA A 629 2.17 -21.16 -9.25
C ALA A 629 2.80 -22.44 -8.67
N VAL A 630 3.00 -23.46 -9.52
CA VAL A 630 3.64 -24.73 -9.15
C VAL A 630 5.13 -24.56 -8.78
N GLN A 631 5.85 -23.64 -9.43
CA GLN A 631 7.25 -23.33 -9.10
C GLN A 631 7.38 -22.56 -7.78
N TRP A 632 6.36 -21.80 -7.38
CA TRP A 632 6.31 -21.03 -6.13
C TRP A 632 5.74 -21.84 -4.94
N GLY A 633 5.61 -23.15 -5.06
CA GLY A 633 5.10 -24.02 -3.98
C GLY A 633 3.58 -23.92 -3.74
N LEU A 634 2.83 -23.23 -4.61
CA LEU A 634 1.38 -23.21 -4.60
C LEU A 634 0.87 -24.43 -5.39
N LYS A 635 0.16 -25.36 -4.73
CA LYS A 635 -0.43 -26.52 -5.42
C LYS A 635 -1.36 -26.03 -6.53
N ALA A 636 -1.09 -26.39 -7.78
CA ALA A 636 -2.07 -26.28 -8.86
C ALA A 636 -3.32 -27.08 -8.49
N PRO A 637 -4.54 -26.59 -8.77
CA PRO A 637 -5.73 -27.41 -8.68
C PRO A 637 -5.60 -28.59 -9.66
N THR A 638 -5.67 -29.79 -9.12
CA THR A 638 -5.71 -31.05 -9.87
C THR A 638 -7.08 -31.22 -10.53
N HIS A 639 -7.37 -30.45 -11.58
CA HIS A 639 -8.44 -30.78 -12.51
C HIS A 639 -7.96 -30.50 -13.94
N PRO A 640 -7.90 -31.52 -14.82
CA PRO A 640 -7.64 -31.30 -16.23
C PRO A 640 -8.84 -30.58 -16.87
N LEU A 641 -8.47 -29.74 -17.86
CA LEU A 641 -9.29 -28.86 -18.70
C LEU A 641 -10.61 -29.45 -19.21
#